data_AF-A0AAX1NFB0-F1
#
_entry.id   AF-A0AAX1NFB0-F1
#
_cell.length_a   1.000
_cell.length_b   1.000
_cell.length_c   1.000
_cell.angle_alpha   90.00
_cell.angle_beta   90.00
_cell.angle_gamma   90.00
#
_symmetry.space_group_name_H-M   'P 1'
#
loop_
_entity.id
_entity.type
_entity.pdbx_description
1 polymer ?
#
loop_
_entity_poly.entity_id
_entity_poly.type
_entity_poly.pdbx_seq_one_letter_code
_entity_poly.pdbx_strand_id
1 'polypeptide(L)'
;MKKTLLIILTILTNTIVFAQSPAHEMNTKLGIGYNFGNVMSANNEGDWAAPIEKYMIDDVAAAGFDHIRLPVRWGSHTSNDAPYTVDAAWLTRVEEVVDWANEAGLIVVLNAHGEHWFLDEVSKDDEVYPIPQYWERMLSIWTQISDHFKDKSNDKLVFELINEPYFKMGQGLVDKLNKELLQIVRQNNPDRIIMLTGGGDNAINSPQMLDPEVFADDNKLIPWFHYYWPNTFTKYPEIEGSKPFWGSPDDYQNLKRDFQEVRDWADKHNVPVYLGEFGSNNSCDEQSRIRYHKAVADVSRSMGFSAALWCAGPKANKMIYTREGRQWLPGHVDALLKTDQKKNVLFIVIDDLNTDLFAFGNEEVITPTIDKLSANGIQYTNAQCSYPVCGPSRASFLTGTYPERNGVTNLTLQLSETAPDLTTLPELLSRNGYRTAAVGKVFDPRNVDGNHHDIAWTDNYKDPNHYEYPEEYGPFVKGTSYRVEADMSTEIGPSHVDDDGYQDGQFADHAIEYIDHFSKVEQPFFLAVGFKKPHLPFIAPQKYHDLYNENTLTLAPFQKMPEGTDPFTYKDPTELLGYKDIPQEWETEYNGFQNVLELEKQRELLRSYYACASYIDAQIGKIVTKLEAVGEAENTLIVITSDHGFNLGDHNMWGKHNLLQNASQVPLIIIDPTDILKGTDRSVQLIDLYPTICDYTNTPKPQFLQGNSLYIADHQETDYPLDLAVTYYKKSGSNGYTFKKGNDRYTMWTNDRSMSPIETSFQNVTLRHEEFYSYQSIQELETKNEINNPSYQNRINDLRRLAEVWWNRYYGQTHQNDTENLILVNPNFEEGIENGWSTTHKVDAEIQYELRSGPFPSNNTLGATMDIQSNGGAFSNLTLRTDQYPIGYTVSDPKEMIISFDVYSSVDTEIRAQIQGDNGDRINGATQLIQKDTPLEVVTRVNSTTGMSAFRLAIQLGKTVGVIHFDNVKVTIEDDVEQMNQLKEAIEALKIGYAEGDSKNNVNNNLWLEQEGLHGTKVAWISSDDNALQVQNDSGIVTKDYFPHVVVLQAEVSLNNLKETKTFVIKVNQMFSNEMNGILEEIQLIYQGNDSNDGVTQDILIDAPLSNANIQWFSSDTSYASIENDLIKITRFEEEREIDITAVVTLGDEVAEKQFFFTVLGTETEPPTSIPDQKGYFKIYPNPVQNQLVIQKQDNNPIQLLMYSVEGKVISKQTIQLPKETIDVSHLKRGMYILKIGSHSHRIIKH
;
A
#
# COMPACT_ATOMS: atom_id res chain seq x y z
N MET A 1 32.07 -40.89 -38.25
CA MET A 1 32.42 -40.51 -36.85
C MET A 1 31.98 -39.07 -36.68
N LYS A 2 30.83 -38.83 -36.05
CA LYS A 2 30.58 -38.90 -34.61
C LYS A 2 31.13 -37.67 -33.90
N LYS A 3 30.21 -36.96 -33.22
CA LYS A 3 30.40 -35.95 -32.17
C LYS A 3 30.32 -34.47 -32.56
N THR A 4 29.23 -34.03 -33.20
CA THR A 4 28.70 -32.66 -32.97
C THR A 4 27.23 -32.52 -33.39
N LEU A 5 26.37 -33.47 -33.01
CA LEU A 5 24.91 -33.37 -33.25
C LEU A 5 24.09 -33.89 -32.06
N LEU A 6 24.62 -33.75 -30.84
CA LEU A 6 24.01 -34.33 -29.64
C LEU A 6 24.15 -33.41 -28.41
N ILE A 7 23.98 -32.09 -28.57
CA ILE A 7 23.79 -31.14 -27.44
C ILE A 7 22.88 -29.98 -27.90
N ILE A 8 21.73 -30.27 -28.52
CA ILE A 8 20.57 -29.34 -28.65
C ILE A 8 19.27 -30.13 -28.38
N LEU A 9 19.33 -31.14 -27.50
CA LEU A 9 18.15 -31.96 -27.17
C LEU A 9 18.12 -32.34 -25.69
N THR A 10 18.50 -31.40 -24.80
CA THR A 10 18.40 -31.61 -23.35
C THR A 10 18.30 -30.32 -22.53
N ILE A 11 17.60 -29.31 -23.05
CA ILE A 11 16.98 -28.24 -22.23
C ILE A 11 15.63 -27.89 -22.89
N LEU A 12 14.78 -28.91 -23.04
CA LEU A 12 13.33 -28.72 -23.03
C LEU A 12 12.94 -29.12 -21.61
N THR A 13 12.84 -28.13 -20.73
CA THR A 13 12.12 -28.27 -19.48
C THR A 13 10.76 -28.87 -19.81
N ASN A 14 10.38 -29.94 -19.09
CA ASN A 14 9.08 -30.59 -19.17
C ASN A 14 7.95 -29.56 -18.93
N THR A 15 7.53 -28.85 -19.96
CA THR A 15 6.12 -28.48 -20.08
C THR A 15 5.42 -29.73 -20.57
N ILE A 16 4.99 -30.55 -19.60
CA ILE A 16 3.91 -31.49 -19.87
C ILE A 16 2.75 -30.59 -20.26
N VAL A 17 2.47 -30.47 -21.56
CA VAL A 17 1.18 -30.00 -22.05
C VAL A 17 0.22 -31.08 -21.60
N PHE A 18 -0.35 -30.93 -20.41
CA PHE A 18 -1.51 -31.73 -20.01
C PHE A 18 -2.59 -31.40 -21.04
N ALA A 19 -2.95 -32.37 -21.87
CA ALA A 19 -4.14 -32.25 -22.68
C ALA A 19 -5.31 -31.97 -21.71
N GLN A 20 -6.03 -30.87 -21.93
CA GLN A 20 -7.21 -30.52 -21.14
C GLN A 20 -8.18 -31.71 -21.14
N SER A 21 -8.81 -32.02 -20.00
CA SER A 21 -9.80 -33.11 -19.96
C SER A 21 -11.01 -32.77 -20.86
N PRO A 22 -11.74 -33.77 -21.38
CA PRO A 22 -12.94 -33.52 -22.18
C PRO A 22 -13.97 -32.64 -21.46
N ALA A 23 -14.09 -32.78 -20.13
CA ALA A 23 -14.93 -31.91 -19.32
C ALA A 23 -14.50 -30.43 -19.39
N HIS A 24 -13.21 -30.14 -19.26
CA HIS A 24 -12.70 -28.78 -19.36
C HIS A 24 -12.89 -28.19 -20.76
N GLU A 25 -12.64 -28.98 -21.80
CA GLU A 25 -12.86 -28.55 -23.20
C GLU A 25 -14.33 -28.19 -23.44
N MET A 26 -15.26 -29.04 -22.99
CA MET A 26 -16.69 -28.76 -23.08
C MET A 26 -17.08 -27.52 -22.27
N ASN A 27 -16.57 -27.37 -21.05
CA ASN A 27 -16.86 -26.21 -20.23
C ASN A 27 -16.41 -24.90 -20.89
N THR A 28 -15.25 -24.89 -21.55
CA THR A 28 -14.80 -23.75 -22.35
C THR A 28 -15.74 -23.46 -23.52
N LYS A 29 -16.26 -24.50 -24.20
CA LYS A 29 -17.24 -24.34 -25.29
C LYS A 29 -18.61 -23.85 -24.80
N LEU A 30 -18.99 -24.15 -23.55
CA LEU A 30 -20.27 -23.74 -22.98
C LEU A 30 -20.33 -22.24 -22.67
N GLY A 31 -19.24 -21.57 -22.31
CA GLY A 31 -19.24 -20.10 -22.15
C GLY A 31 -20.44 -19.52 -21.39
N ILE A 32 -21.18 -18.59 -21.99
CA ILE A 32 -22.43 -18.03 -21.43
C ILE A 32 -23.64 -18.49 -22.26
N GLY A 33 -24.62 -19.09 -21.58
CA GLY A 33 -25.81 -19.66 -22.19
C GLY A 33 -27.13 -19.06 -21.71
N TYR A 34 -28.18 -19.45 -22.43
CA TYR A 34 -29.56 -19.04 -22.16
C TYR A 34 -30.38 -20.22 -21.63
N ASN A 35 -31.08 -20.04 -20.53
CA ASN A 35 -31.91 -21.09 -19.94
C ASN A 35 -33.40 -20.85 -20.25
N PHE A 36 -34.02 -21.85 -20.91
CA PHE A 36 -35.46 -21.87 -21.21
C PHE A 36 -36.31 -22.28 -20.00
N GLY A 37 -36.34 -21.42 -19.00
CA GLY A 37 -37.13 -21.64 -17.78
C GLY A 37 -38.64 -21.72 -18.04
N ASN A 38 -39.31 -22.58 -17.26
CA ASN A 38 -40.77 -22.72 -17.15
C ASN A 38 -41.52 -23.06 -18.45
N VAL A 39 -40.86 -23.71 -19.41
CA VAL A 39 -41.53 -24.13 -20.66
C VAL A 39 -41.78 -25.63 -20.62
N MET A 40 -40.72 -26.42 -20.77
CA MET A 40 -40.77 -27.87 -20.74
C MET A 40 -40.60 -28.45 -19.33
N SER A 41 -40.30 -27.60 -18.33
CA SER A 41 -40.29 -27.96 -16.92
C SER A 41 -41.67 -27.89 -16.24
N ALA A 42 -42.69 -27.42 -16.97
CA ALA A 42 -44.08 -27.50 -16.54
C ALA A 42 -44.65 -28.91 -16.77
N ASN A 43 -45.83 -29.21 -16.21
CA ASN A 43 -46.44 -30.55 -16.37
C ASN A 43 -46.81 -30.86 -17.82
N ASN A 44 -47.17 -29.85 -18.61
CA ASN A 44 -47.22 -29.90 -20.08
C ASN A 44 -46.54 -28.65 -20.63
N GLU A 45 -45.89 -28.79 -21.79
CA GLU A 45 -45.31 -27.65 -22.49
C GLU A 45 -46.37 -26.57 -22.77
N GLY A 46 -46.10 -25.32 -22.36
CA GLY A 46 -47.04 -24.22 -22.54
C GLY A 46 -47.81 -23.80 -21.29
N ASP A 47 -47.84 -24.64 -20.24
CA ASP A 47 -48.66 -24.40 -19.05
C ASP A 47 -48.24 -23.12 -18.29
N TRP A 48 -46.94 -22.84 -18.19
CA TRP A 48 -46.41 -21.70 -17.43
C TRP A 48 -45.88 -20.57 -18.33
N ALA A 49 -45.35 -20.90 -19.50
CA ALA A 49 -44.85 -19.95 -20.50
C ALA A 49 -45.05 -20.52 -21.91
N ALA A 50 -45.08 -19.65 -22.93
CA ALA A 50 -45.32 -20.05 -24.32
C ALA A 50 -44.36 -21.18 -24.77
N PRO A 51 -44.86 -22.19 -25.53
CA PRO A 51 -44.05 -23.30 -26.07
C PRO A 51 -42.79 -22.83 -26.77
N ILE A 52 -41.74 -23.66 -26.77
CA ILE A 52 -40.50 -23.34 -27.46
C ILE A 52 -40.74 -23.46 -28.96
N GLU A 53 -40.60 -22.35 -29.69
CA GLU A 53 -40.62 -22.35 -31.15
C GLU A 53 -39.21 -22.15 -31.70
N LYS A 54 -38.94 -22.68 -32.90
CA LYS A 54 -37.62 -22.62 -33.53
C LYS A 54 -37.03 -21.21 -33.58
N TYR A 55 -37.86 -20.19 -33.84
CA TYR A 55 -37.38 -18.81 -33.91
C TYR A 55 -36.75 -18.31 -32.59
N MET A 56 -37.19 -18.84 -31.43
CA MET A 56 -36.63 -18.46 -30.14
C MET A 56 -35.19 -18.97 -30.00
N ILE A 57 -34.92 -20.17 -30.51
CA ILE A 57 -33.58 -20.76 -30.57
C ILE A 57 -32.71 -19.96 -31.53
N ASP A 58 -33.23 -19.62 -32.71
CA ASP A 58 -32.54 -18.80 -33.70
C ASP A 58 -32.21 -17.41 -33.13
N ASP A 59 -33.12 -16.80 -32.35
CA ASP A 59 -32.90 -15.50 -31.70
C ASP A 59 -31.82 -15.58 -30.59
N VAL A 60 -31.77 -16.68 -29.83
CA VAL A 60 -30.72 -16.94 -28.82
C VAL A 60 -29.36 -17.09 -29.50
N ALA A 61 -29.27 -17.90 -30.56
CA ALA A 61 -28.02 -18.06 -31.32
C ALA A 61 -27.58 -16.74 -31.97
N ALA A 62 -28.52 -15.98 -32.55
CA ALA A 62 -28.23 -14.69 -33.17
C ALA A 62 -27.77 -13.62 -32.17
N ALA A 63 -28.16 -13.73 -30.89
CA ALA A 63 -27.68 -12.84 -29.84
C ALA A 63 -26.23 -13.13 -29.43
N GLY A 64 -25.70 -14.33 -29.75
CA GLY A 64 -24.32 -14.73 -29.48
C GLY A 64 -24.14 -15.60 -28.24
N PHE A 65 -25.20 -16.24 -27.72
CA PHE A 65 -25.06 -17.24 -26.66
C PHE A 65 -24.39 -18.52 -27.20
N ASP A 66 -23.62 -19.20 -26.35
CA ASP A 66 -22.86 -20.40 -26.73
C ASP A 66 -23.70 -21.69 -26.60
N HIS A 67 -24.62 -21.72 -25.63
CA HIS A 67 -25.46 -22.88 -25.36
C HIS A 67 -26.85 -22.49 -24.84
N ILE A 68 -27.72 -23.50 -24.82
CA ILE A 68 -28.96 -23.44 -24.06
C ILE A 68 -28.95 -24.45 -22.92
N ARG A 69 -29.54 -24.06 -21.79
CA ARG A 69 -30.00 -25.02 -20.78
C ARG A 69 -31.47 -25.29 -21.01
N LEU A 70 -31.84 -26.57 -21.08
CA LEU A 70 -33.20 -27.04 -21.37
C LEU A 70 -33.76 -27.83 -20.17
N PRO A 71 -34.43 -27.15 -19.23
CA PRO A 71 -35.18 -27.78 -18.15
C PRO A 71 -36.38 -28.59 -18.68
N VAL A 72 -36.40 -29.91 -18.43
CA VAL A 72 -37.50 -30.80 -18.87
C VAL A 72 -38.07 -31.59 -17.69
N ARG A 73 -39.40 -31.60 -17.56
CA ARG A 73 -40.14 -32.46 -16.63
C ARG A 73 -40.43 -33.79 -17.30
N TRP A 74 -39.88 -34.88 -16.78
CA TRP A 74 -40.07 -36.23 -17.33
C TRP A 74 -41.16 -37.00 -16.60
N GLY A 75 -41.28 -36.82 -15.28
CA GLY A 75 -42.22 -37.59 -14.47
C GLY A 75 -43.70 -37.39 -14.80
N SER A 76 -44.08 -36.26 -15.40
CA SER A 76 -45.47 -36.04 -15.87
C SER A 76 -45.78 -36.77 -17.17
N HIS A 77 -44.74 -37.17 -17.91
CA HIS A 77 -44.82 -37.86 -19.20
C HIS A 77 -44.30 -39.29 -19.12
N THR A 78 -44.31 -39.89 -17.93
CA THR A 78 -43.82 -41.26 -17.70
C THR A 78 -44.89 -42.07 -16.99
N SER A 79 -45.12 -43.31 -17.43
CA SER A 79 -46.01 -44.25 -16.73
C SER A 79 -45.65 -44.39 -15.25
N ASN A 80 -46.66 -44.52 -14.39
CA ASN A 80 -46.47 -44.85 -12.97
C ASN A 80 -46.27 -46.35 -12.74
N ASP A 81 -46.58 -47.18 -13.73
CA ASP A 81 -46.41 -48.64 -13.68
C ASP A 81 -45.13 -49.07 -14.40
N ALA A 82 -44.41 -50.02 -13.81
CA ALA A 82 -43.25 -50.67 -14.43
C ALA A 82 -43.63 -51.22 -15.83
N PRO A 83 -42.81 -51.01 -16.88
CA PRO A 83 -41.41 -50.58 -16.85
C PRO A 83 -41.20 -49.06 -16.80
N TYR A 84 -42.21 -48.27 -16.43
CA TYR A 84 -42.15 -46.81 -16.33
C TYR A 84 -41.79 -46.16 -17.68
N THR A 85 -42.52 -46.53 -18.73
CA THR A 85 -42.28 -46.03 -20.09
C THR A 85 -42.50 -44.52 -20.18
N VAL A 86 -41.51 -43.80 -20.72
CA VAL A 86 -41.62 -42.38 -21.09
C VAL A 86 -42.45 -42.29 -22.38
N ASP A 87 -43.36 -41.32 -22.43
CA ASP A 87 -44.18 -41.06 -23.62
C ASP A 87 -43.29 -40.78 -24.84
N ALA A 88 -43.47 -41.58 -25.89
CA ALA A 88 -42.66 -41.48 -27.11
C ALA A 88 -42.85 -40.12 -27.84
N ALA A 89 -44.03 -39.52 -27.76
CA ALA A 89 -44.29 -38.20 -28.33
C ALA A 89 -43.54 -37.11 -27.56
N TRP A 90 -43.41 -37.27 -26.23
CA TRP A 90 -42.63 -36.34 -25.41
C TRP A 90 -41.14 -36.43 -25.70
N LEU A 91 -40.57 -37.63 -25.81
CA LEU A 91 -39.18 -37.83 -26.23
C LEU A 91 -38.91 -37.16 -27.58
N THR A 92 -39.77 -37.41 -28.57
CA THR A 92 -39.68 -36.81 -29.91
C THR A 92 -39.74 -35.28 -29.84
N ARG A 93 -40.59 -34.72 -28.97
CA ARG A 93 -40.72 -33.27 -28.82
C ARG A 93 -39.47 -32.63 -28.19
N VAL A 94 -38.87 -33.27 -27.18
CA VAL A 94 -37.60 -32.81 -26.60
C VAL A 94 -36.48 -32.92 -27.63
N GLU A 95 -36.44 -34.01 -28.40
CA GLU A 95 -35.47 -34.21 -29.47
C GLU A 95 -35.54 -33.11 -30.54
N GLU A 96 -36.74 -32.70 -30.94
CA GLU A 96 -36.95 -31.61 -31.89
C GLU A 96 -36.31 -30.29 -31.42
N VAL A 97 -36.46 -29.92 -30.14
CA VAL A 97 -35.84 -28.71 -29.57
C VAL A 97 -34.32 -28.84 -29.51
N VAL A 98 -33.82 -30.02 -29.13
CA VAL A 98 -32.38 -30.32 -29.14
C VAL A 98 -31.79 -30.17 -30.54
N ASP A 99 -32.49 -30.66 -31.56
CA ASP A 99 -32.05 -30.58 -32.94
C ASP A 99 -32.05 -29.15 -33.46
N TRP A 100 -33.08 -28.35 -33.16
CA TRP A 100 -33.08 -26.92 -33.51
C TRP A 100 -31.90 -26.16 -32.91
N ALA A 101 -31.55 -26.44 -31.65
CA ALA A 101 -30.41 -25.80 -30.99
C ALA A 101 -29.08 -26.22 -31.62
N ASN A 102 -28.89 -27.52 -31.85
CA ASN A 102 -27.68 -28.05 -32.49
C ASN A 102 -27.52 -27.53 -33.92
N GLU A 103 -28.61 -27.43 -34.70
CA GLU A 103 -28.64 -26.83 -36.04
C GLU A 103 -28.30 -25.33 -36.03
N ALA A 104 -28.73 -24.61 -35.00
CA ALA A 104 -28.37 -23.20 -34.78
C ALA A 104 -26.93 -23.01 -34.27
N GLY A 105 -26.19 -24.11 -34.05
CA GLY A 105 -24.81 -24.10 -33.58
C GLY A 105 -24.63 -24.11 -32.07
N LEU A 106 -25.72 -24.07 -31.30
CA LEU A 106 -25.71 -24.06 -29.84
C LEU A 106 -25.42 -25.46 -29.28
N ILE A 107 -24.83 -25.50 -28.08
CA ILE A 107 -24.78 -26.72 -27.26
C ILE A 107 -26.06 -26.81 -26.43
N VAL A 108 -26.53 -28.02 -26.11
CA VAL A 108 -27.69 -28.23 -25.23
C VAL A 108 -27.28 -28.91 -23.94
N VAL A 109 -27.60 -28.28 -22.81
CA VAL A 109 -27.59 -28.92 -21.49
C VAL A 109 -29.01 -29.40 -21.19
N LEU A 110 -29.26 -30.69 -21.37
CA LEU A 110 -30.57 -31.32 -21.15
C LEU A 110 -30.67 -31.84 -19.71
N ASN A 111 -31.73 -31.48 -19.01
CA ASN A 111 -31.88 -31.75 -17.59
C ASN A 111 -33.22 -32.41 -17.20
N ALA A 112 -33.22 -33.17 -16.12
CA ALA A 112 -34.44 -33.58 -15.41
C ALA A 112 -34.78 -32.55 -14.32
N HIS A 113 -35.82 -31.76 -14.58
CA HIS A 113 -36.09 -30.54 -13.84
C HIS A 113 -37.42 -30.58 -13.09
N GLY A 114 -37.40 -30.15 -11.82
CA GLY A 114 -38.58 -30.08 -10.97
C GLY A 114 -39.24 -31.44 -10.73
N GLU A 115 -38.50 -32.54 -10.61
CA GLU A 115 -39.07 -33.86 -10.37
C GLU A 115 -39.61 -34.01 -8.93
N HIS A 116 -40.59 -33.18 -8.54
CA HIS A 116 -41.17 -33.09 -7.19
C HIS A 116 -41.78 -34.39 -6.70
N TRP A 117 -42.33 -35.21 -7.61
CA TRP A 117 -42.81 -36.57 -7.30
C TRP A 117 -41.69 -37.47 -6.74
N PHE A 118 -40.43 -37.14 -7.01
CA PHE A 118 -39.25 -37.83 -6.51
C PHE A 118 -38.59 -37.05 -5.36
N LEU A 119 -38.46 -35.73 -5.50
CA LEU A 119 -37.72 -34.90 -4.52
C LEU A 119 -38.51 -34.58 -3.24
N ASP A 120 -39.85 -34.51 -3.28
CA ASP A 120 -40.64 -34.15 -2.09
C ASP A 120 -40.97 -35.33 -1.18
N GLU A 121 -40.62 -36.55 -1.60
CA GLU A 121 -40.89 -37.81 -0.86
C GLU A 121 -39.75 -38.24 0.06
N VAL A 122 -38.72 -37.40 0.19
CA VAL A 122 -37.48 -37.69 0.91
C VAL A 122 -37.05 -36.49 1.75
N SER A 123 -36.35 -36.76 2.86
CA SER A 123 -35.75 -35.78 3.75
C SER A 123 -34.21 -35.85 3.69
N LYS A 124 -33.55 -34.78 4.17
CA LYS A 124 -32.08 -34.73 4.28
C LYS A 124 -31.53 -35.77 5.27
N ASP A 125 -32.36 -36.21 6.21
CA ASP A 125 -32.00 -37.18 7.25
C ASP A 125 -32.15 -38.64 6.79
N ASP A 126 -32.72 -38.89 5.61
CA ASP A 126 -32.95 -40.25 5.12
C ASP A 126 -31.67 -40.86 4.54
N GLU A 127 -31.20 -41.96 5.14
CA GLU A 127 -30.08 -42.76 4.61
C GLU A 127 -30.50 -43.67 3.43
N VAL A 128 -31.79 -43.96 3.32
CA VAL A 128 -32.38 -44.82 2.29
C VAL A 128 -33.60 -44.14 1.72
N TYR A 129 -33.72 -44.12 0.38
CA TYR A 129 -34.86 -43.50 -0.28
C TYR A 129 -36.19 -44.18 0.12
N PRO A 130 -37.20 -43.43 0.62
CA PRO A 130 -38.38 -44.04 1.26
C PRO A 130 -39.28 -44.88 0.36
N ILE A 131 -39.32 -44.57 -0.94
CA ILE A 131 -40.23 -45.21 -1.91
C ILE A 131 -39.41 -45.88 -3.04
N PRO A 132 -39.04 -47.17 -2.92
CA PRO A 132 -38.17 -47.85 -3.88
C PRO A 132 -38.67 -47.79 -5.34
N GLN A 133 -39.99 -47.81 -5.55
CA GLN A 133 -40.59 -47.73 -6.89
C GLN A 133 -40.27 -46.40 -7.57
N TYR A 134 -40.19 -45.29 -6.83
CA TYR A 134 -39.87 -43.99 -7.40
C TYR A 134 -38.39 -43.89 -7.75
N TRP A 135 -37.53 -44.54 -6.97
CA TRP A 135 -36.12 -44.72 -7.32
C TRP A 135 -35.95 -45.51 -8.62
N GLU A 136 -36.58 -46.69 -8.72
CA GLU A 136 -36.60 -47.50 -9.95
C GLU A 136 -37.16 -46.73 -11.16
N ARG A 137 -38.20 -45.91 -10.94
CA ARG A 137 -38.79 -45.05 -11.95
C ARG A 137 -37.80 -44.00 -12.44
N MET A 138 -37.08 -43.32 -11.55
CA MET A 138 -36.04 -42.35 -11.92
C MET A 138 -34.92 -43.01 -12.75
N LEU A 139 -34.44 -44.18 -12.33
CA LEU A 139 -33.46 -44.96 -13.08
C LEU A 139 -33.97 -45.38 -14.47
N SER A 140 -35.24 -45.78 -14.58
CA SER A 140 -35.88 -46.17 -15.86
C SER A 140 -36.05 -44.97 -16.80
N ILE A 141 -36.38 -43.79 -16.28
CA ILE A 141 -36.46 -42.55 -17.06
C ILE A 141 -35.09 -42.27 -17.70
N TRP A 142 -34.01 -42.26 -16.91
CA TRP A 142 -32.66 -42.01 -17.46
C TRP A 142 -32.16 -43.12 -18.38
N THR A 143 -32.60 -44.37 -18.18
CA THR A 143 -32.32 -45.45 -19.14
C THR A 143 -32.90 -45.12 -20.52
N GLN A 144 -34.15 -44.65 -20.58
CA GLN A 144 -34.84 -44.31 -21.82
C GLN A 144 -34.30 -43.02 -22.45
N ILE A 145 -33.99 -41.99 -21.65
CA ILE A 145 -33.34 -40.76 -22.14
C ILE A 145 -31.96 -41.09 -22.74
N SER A 146 -31.13 -41.84 -22.01
CA SER A 146 -29.80 -42.25 -22.46
C SER A 146 -29.84 -43.02 -23.77
N ASP A 147 -30.76 -43.99 -23.91
CA ASP A 147 -30.89 -44.77 -25.15
C ASP A 147 -31.44 -43.93 -26.32
N HIS A 148 -32.41 -43.06 -26.08
CA HIS A 148 -33.01 -42.22 -27.13
C HIS A 148 -32.01 -41.23 -27.72
N PHE A 149 -31.16 -40.60 -26.89
CA PHE A 149 -30.22 -39.56 -27.31
C PHE A 149 -28.79 -40.05 -27.61
N LYS A 150 -28.54 -41.37 -27.60
CA LYS A 150 -27.18 -41.94 -27.74
C LYS A 150 -26.44 -41.53 -29.02
N ASP A 151 -27.18 -41.32 -30.10
CA ASP A 151 -26.61 -40.99 -31.42
C ASP A 151 -26.40 -39.48 -31.63
N LYS A 152 -26.77 -38.61 -30.67
CA LYS A 152 -26.49 -37.17 -30.75
C LYS A 152 -25.01 -36.89 -30.50
N SER A 153 -24.46 -35.86 -31.14
CA SER A 153 -23.04 -35.50 -31.00
C SER A 153 -22.65 -35.21 -29.54
N ASN A 154 -21.52 -35.75 -29.09
CA ASN A 154 -20.94 -35.47 -27.76
C ASN A 154 -20.45 -34.02 -27.63
N ASP A 155 -20.17 -33.34 -28.75
CA ASP A 155 -19.79 -31.92 -28.78
C ASP A 155 -20.98 -30.96 -28.69
N LYS A 156 -22.21 -31.47 -28.71
CA LYS A 156 -23.43 -30.65 -28.82
C LYS A 156 -24.51 -30.95 -27.79
N LEU A 157 -24.44 -32.08 -27.09
CA LEU A 157 -25.41 -32.43 -26.06
C LEU A 157 -24.71 -32.91 -24.79
N VAL A 158 -25.08 -32.28 -23.68
CA VAL A 158 -24.64 -32.54 -22.30
C VAL A 158 -25.84 -32.95 -21.46
N PHE A 159 -25.66 -33.91 -20.55
CA PHE A 159 -26.71 -34.33 -19.62
C PHE A 159 -26.48 -33.79 -18.23
N GLU A 160 -27.49 -33.16 -17.64
CA GLU A 160 -27.53 -32.80 -16.23
C GLU A 160 -28.55 -33.70 -15.53
N LEU A 161 -28.08 -34.60 -14.66
CA LEU A 161 -28.88 -35.77 -14.26
C LEU A 161 -30.12 -35.44 -13.43
N ILE A 162 -30.06 -34.43 -12.58
CA ILE A 162 -31.19 -34.01 -11.76
C ILE A 162 -30.98 -32.58 -11.27
N ASN A 163 -32.04 -31.76 -11.33
CA ASN A 163 -32.02 -30.40 -10.81
C ASN A 163 -32.29 -30.34 -9.30
N GLU A 164 -31.46 -29.57 -8.60
CA GLU A 164 -31.62 -29.12 -7.20
C GLU A 164 -31.96 -30.21 -6.16
N PRO A 165 -31.32 -31.40 -6.18
CA PRO A 165 -31.58 -32.44 -5.17
C PRO A 165 -31.19 -31.98 -3.76
N TYR A 166 -30.25 -31.04 -3.63
CA TYR A 166 -29.73 -30.51 -2.36
C TYR A 166 -30.77 -29.80 -1.47
N PHE A 167 -31.92 -29.38 -2.01
CA PHE A 167 -32.99 -28.83 -1.17
C PHE A 167 -33.67 -29.88 -0.30
N LYS A 168 -33.66 -31.15 -0.73
CA LYS A 168 -34.47 -32.22 -0.12
C LYS A 168 -33.67 -33.45 0.30
N MET A 169 -32.58 -33.76 -0.39
CA MET A 169 -31.80 -34.98 -0.19
C MET A 169 -30.46 -34.69 0.50
N GLY A 170 -30.06 -35.56 1.42
CA GLY A 170 -28.75 -35.54 2.07
C GLY A 170 -27.63 -36.00 1.13
N GLN A 171 -26.38 -35.65 1.46
CA GLN A 171 -25.20 -35.95 0.65
C GLN A 171 -25.09 -37.41 0.21
N GLY A 172 -25.10 -38.36 1.16
CA GLY A 172 -24.91 -39.78 0.84
C GLY A 172 -25.97 -40.38 -0.09
N LEU A 173 -27.21 -39.88 -0.04
CA LEU A 173 -28.27 -40.35 -0.93
C LEU A 173 -28.14 -39.77 -2.34
N VAL A 174 -27.68 -38.51 -2.46
CA VAL A 174 -27.35 -37.90 -3.76
C VAL A 174 -26.13 -38.56 -4.40
N ASP A 175 -25.09 -38.90 -3.63
CA ASP A 175 -23.93 -39.63 -4.14
C ASP A 175 -24.33 -41.01 -4.68
N LYS A 176 -25.22 -41.72 -3.96
CA LYS A 176 -25.80 -42.97 -4.44
C LYS A 176 -26.58 -42.78 -5.75
N LEU A 177 -27.43 -41.75 -5.84
CA LEU A 177 -28.21 -41.44 -7.03
C LEU A 177 -27.28 -41.15 -8.23
N ASN A 178 -26.30 -40.27 -8.04
CA ASN A 178 -25.32 -39.89 -9.04
C ASN A 178 -24.59 -41.13 -9.56
N LYS A 179 -24.12 -42.02 -8.67
CA LYS A 179 -23.42 -43.25 -9.04
C LYS A 179 -24.27 -44.19 -9.89
N GLU A 180 -25.52 -44.45 -9.49
CA GLU A 180 -26.40 -45.37 -10.22
C GLU A 180 -26.85 -44.79 -11.56
N LEU A 181 -27.19 -43.49 -11.62
CA LEU A 181 -27.53 -42.83 -12.88
C LEU A 181 -26.33 -42.72 -13.82
N LEU A 182 -25.14 -42.41 -13.30
CA LEU A 182 -23.90 -42.39 -14.09
C LEU A 182 -23.62 -43.76 -14.72
N GLN A 183 -23.78 -44.84 -13.95
CA GLN A 183 -23.65 -46.21 -14.46
C GLN A 183 -24.65 -46.50 -15.59
N ILE A 184 -25.90 -46.07 -15.47
CA ILE A 184 -26.93 -46.24 -16.51
C ILE A 184 -26.56 -45.45 -17.78
N VAL A 185 -26.20 -44.18 -17.63
CA VAL A 185 -25.90 -43.33 -18.80
C VAL A 185 -24.67 -43.84 -19.52
N ARG A 186 -23.61 -44.22 -18.80
CA ARG A 186 -22.35 -44.72 -19.38
C ARG A 186 -22.48 -46.02 -20.17
N GLN A 187 -23.53 -46.81 -19.98
CA GLN A 187 -23.77 -48.03 -20.77
C GLN A 187 -23.89 -47.75 -22.27
N ASN A 188 -24.61 -46.69 -22.64
CA ASN A 188 -24.86 -46.32 -24.03
C ASN A 188 -24.22 -44.97 -24.43
N ASN A 189 -23.71 -44.20 -23.46
CA ASN A 189 -23.10 -42.89 -23.66
C ASN A 189 -21.73 -42.80 -22.94
N PRO A 190 -20.72 -43.58 -23.36
CA PRO A 190 -19.41 -43.64 -22.66
C PRO A 190 -18.61 -42.34 -22.72
N ASP A 191 -18.87 -41.48 -23.72
CA ASP A 191 -18.12 -40.25 -23.98
C ASP A 191 -18.92 -38.95 -23.77
N ARG A 192 -20.18 -39.07 -23.36
CA ARG A 192 -21.06 -37.92 -23.10
C ARG A 192 -20.56 -37.12 -21.90
N ILE A 193 -20.54 -35.80 -21.99
CA ILE A 193 -20.31 -34.97 -20.81
C ILE A 193 -21.54 -35.02 -19.90
N ILE A 194 -21.32 -35.23 -18.61
CA ILE A 194 -22.38 -35.34 -17.60
C ILE A 194 -22.15 -34.31 -16.50
N MET A 195 -23.21 -33.63 -16.09
CA MET A 195 -23.23 -32.64 -15.04
C MET A 195 -23.85 -33.21 -13.76
N LEU A 196 -23.13 -33.05 -12.64
CA LEU A 196 -23.49 -33.58 -11.33
C LEU A 196 -23.49 -32.48 -10.26
N THR A 197 -24.26 -32.68 -9.19
CA THR A 197 -24.25 -31.83 -7.99
C THR A 197 -24.31 -32.69 -6.73
N GLY A 198 -23.85 -32.16 -5.61
CA GLY A 198 -23.97 -32.80 -4.29
C GLY A 198 -25.29 -32.50 -3.59
N GLY A 199 -25.53 -33.20 -2.48
CA GLY A 199 -26.69 -33.03 -1.60
C GLY A 199 -26.39 -32.27 -0.30
N GLY A 200 -27.39 -32.06 0.55
CA GLY A 200 -27.21 -31.61 1.94
C GLY A 200 -27.11 -30.10 2.17
N ASP A 201 -26.44 -29.33 1.30
CA ASP A 201 -26.14 -27.91 1.56
C ASP A 201 -26.98 -26.92 0.75
N ASN A 202 -26.59 -25.64 0.70
CA ASN A 202 -27.26 -24.61 -0.10
C ASN A 202 -26.82 -24.64 -1.58
N ALA A 203 -27.48 -23.83 -2.41
CA ALA A 203 -27.32 -23.85 -3.87
C ALA A 203 -25.91 -23.54 -4.40
N ILE A 204 -25.07 -22.85 -3.61
CA ILE A 204 -23.72 -22.47 -4.03
C ILE A 204 -22.67 -23.50 -3.62
N ASN A 205 -22.82 -24.12 -2.45
CA ASN A 205 -21.87 -25.09 -1.92
C ASN A 205 -22.10 -26.51 -2.46
N SER A 206 -23.13 -26.72 -3.28
CA SER A 206 -23.49 -28.05 -3.75
C SER A 206 -22.38 -28.82 -4.47
N PRO A 207 -21.42 -28.21 -5.22
CA PRO A 207 -20.27 -28.93 -5.75
C PRO A 207 -19.38 -29.51 -4.65
N GLN A 208 -19.19 -28.77 -3.55
CA GLN A 208 -18.33 -29.17 -2.44
C GLN A 208 -18.83 -30.40 -1.69
N MET A 209 -20.11 -30.72 -1.86
CA MET A 209 -20.77 -31.88 -1.27
C MET A 209 -20.75 -33.13 -2.17
N LEU A 210 -20.13 -33.09 -3.34
CA LEU A 210 -19.92 -34.29 -4.13
C LEU A 210 -18.85 -35.17 -3.49
N ASP A 211 -19.06 -36.48 -3.49
CA ASP A 211 -17.97 -37.43 -3.25
C ASP A 211 -16.87 -37.27 -4.32
N PRO A 212 -15.66 -36.78 -3.95
CA PRO A 212 -14.61 -36.54 -4.93
C PRO A 212 -14.12 -37.79 -5.65
N GLU A 213 -14.36 -38.99 -5.10
CA GLU A 213 -14.00 -40.26 -5.75
C GLU A 213 -14.74 -40.45 -7.07
N VAL A 214 -15.89 -39.80 -7.29
CA VAL A 214 -16.65 -39.89 -8.55
C VAL A 214 -15.85 -39.39 -9.75
N PHE A 215 -14.88 -38.50 -9.54
CA PHE A 215 -14.05 -37.91 -10.60
C PHE A 215 -12.78 -38.72 -10.89
N ALA A 216 -12.36 -39.62 -10.00
CA ALA A 216 -11.07 -40.31 -10.10
C ALA A 216 -10.94 -41.15 -11.40
N ASP A 217 -12.06 -41.73 -11.84
CA ASP A 217 -12.13 -42.63 -13.00
C ASP A 217 -12.93 -42.07 -14.20
N ASP A 218 -13.48 -40.84 -14.10
CA ASP A 218 -14.28 -40.23 -15.16
C ASP A 218 -13.98 -38.73 -15.32
N ASN A 219 -13.15 -38.41 -16.33
CA ASN A 219 -12.74 -37.04 -16.66
C ASN A 219 -13.74 -36.28 -17.55
N LYS A 220 -14.97 -36.79 -17.68
CA LYS A 220 -16.07 -36.24 -18.49
C LYS A 220 -17.21 -35.68 -17.63
N LEU A 221 -16.92 -35.35 -16.38
CA LEU A 221 -17.88 -34.83 -15.40
C LEU A 221 -17.68 -33.34 -15.16
N ILE A 222 -18.78 -32.58 -15.05
CA ILE A 222 -18.78 -31.16 -14.72
C ILE A 222 -19.68 -30.94 -13.49
N PRO A 223 -19.11 -30.64 -12.31
CA PRO A 223 -19.86 -30.14 -11.17
C PRO A 223 -20.66 -28.86 -11.51
N TRP A 224 -21.86 -28.73 -10.95
CA TRP A 224 -22.67 -27.52 -11.13
C TRP A 224 -23.32 -27.01 -9.84
N PHE A 225 -23.63 -25.71 -9.83
CA PHE A 225 -24.29 -24.99 -8.74
C PHE A 225 -25.23 -23.90 -9.28
N HIS A 226 -26.08 -23.30 -8.44
CA HIS A 226 -26.93 -22.15 -8.79
C HIS A 226 -26.63 -20.94 -7.91
N TYR A 227 -26.83 -19.72 -8.44
CA TYR A 227 -26.56 -18.49 -7.72
C TYR A 227 -27.74 -17.50 -7.76
N TYR A 228 -28.31 -17.24 -6.59
CA TYR A 228 -29.43 -16.31 -6.42
C TYR A 228 -29.25 -15.42 -5.18
N TRP A 229 -28.03 -14.96 -4.90
CA TRP A 229 -27.77 -14.02 -3.79
C TRP A 229 -27.58 -12.57 -4.31
N PRO A 230 -28.01 -11.54 -3.57
CA PRO A 230 -28.86 -11.59 -2.37
C PRO A 230 -30.33 -11.92 -2.73
N ASN A 231 -31.00 -12.69 -1.87
CA ASN A 231 -32.39 -13.12 -2.09
C ASN A 231 -33.36 -11.94 -2.27
N THR A 232 -33.06 -10.79 -1.65
CA THR A 232 -33.83 -9.54 -1.73
C THR A 232 -33.86 -8.95 -3.14
N PHE A 233 -32.84 -9.24 -3.95
CA PHE A 233 -32.70 -8.76 -5.32
C PHE A 233 -33.09 -9.82 -6.36
N THR A 234 -32.78 -11.09 -6.08
CA THR A 234 -32.96 -12.18 -7.05
C THR A 234 -34.31 -12.89 -6.91
N LYS A 235 -34.94 -12.89 -5.73
CA LYS A 235 -36.19 -13.63 -5.46
C LYS A 235 -37.37 -12.71 -5.19
N TYR A 236 -37.35 -11.89 -4.15
CA TYR A 236 -38.48 -11.03 -3.79
C TYR A 236 -38.01 -9.74 -3.10
N PRO A 237 -38.61 -8.57 -3.41
CA PRO A 237 -38.38 -7.38 -2.60
C PRO A 237 -38.91 -7.60 -1.18
N GLU A 238 -38.15 -7.24 -0.15
CA GLU A 238 -38.59 -7.36 1.26
C GLU A 238 -39.80 -6.47 1.58
N ILE A 239 -39.99 -5.41 0.80
CA ILE A 239 -41.05 -4.42 0.94
C ILE A 239 -41.83 -4.37 -0.37
N GLU A 240 -43.13 -4.61 -0.32
CA GLU A 240 -44.01 -4.53 -1.49
C GLU A 240 -43.94 -3.12 -2.11
N GLY A 241 -43.56 -3.04 -3.39
CA GLY A 241 -43.34 -1.78 -4.11
C GLY A 241 -41.94 -1.18 -3.99
N SER A 242 -41.02 -1.78 -3.23
CA SER A 242 -39.60 -1.37 -3.29
C SER A 242 -38.97 -1.82 -4.62
N LYS A 243 -37.96 -1.07 -5.06
CA LYS A 243 -37.08 -1.44 -6.18
C LYS A 243 -35.69 -1.73 -5.58
N PRO A 244 -35.42 -2.97 -5.12
CA PRO A 244 -34.14 -3.33 -4.54
C PRO A 244 -32.99 -3.00 -5.50
N PHE A 245 -31.91 -2.46 -4.95
CA PHE A 245 -30.70 -2.06 -5.68
C PHE A 245 -29.61 -3.11 -5.52
N TRP A 246 -28.76 -3.25 -6.54
CA TRP A 246 -27.55 -4.08 -6.54
C TRP A 246 -26.41 -3.33 -7.25
N GLY A 247 -25.21 -3.40 -6.68
CA GLY A 247 -24.00 -2.78 -7.25
C GLY A 247 -23.16 -1.98 -6.25
N SER A 248 -23.35 -2.20 -4.94
CA SER A 248 -22.44 -1.68 -3.91
C SER A 248 -21.08 -2.42 -3.94
N PRO A 249 -19.99 -1.85 -3.42
CA PRO A 249 -18.71 -2.57 -3.29
C PRO A 249 -18.84 -3.93 -2.60
N ASP A 250 -19.69 -4.02 -1.57
CA ASP A 250 -19.95 -5.27 -0.84
C ASP A 250 -20.65 -6.32 -1.72
N ASP A 251 -21.54 -5.92 -2.62
CA ASP A 251 -22.18 -6.85 -3.56
C ASP A 251 -21.14 -7.54 -4.45
N TYR A 252 -20.18 -6.78 -4.98
CA TYR A 252 -19.10 -7.32 -5.81
C TYR A 252 -18.15 -8.20 -5.00
N GLN A 253 -17.80 -7.81 -3.77
CA GLN A 253 -16.91 -8.59 -2.91
C GLN A 253 -17.56 -9.91 -2.48
N ASN A 254 -18.85 -9.88 -2.11
CA ASN A 254 -19.60 -11.09 -1.77
C ASN A 254 -19.67 -12.04 -2.96
N LEU A 255 -20.04 -11.55 -4.16
CA LEU A 255 -20.06 -12.37 -5.37
C LEU A 255 -18.71 -13.05 -5.64
N LYS A 256 -17.60 -12.29 -5.57
CA LYS A 256 -16.26 -12.82 -5.79
C LYS A 256 -15.87 -13.86 -4.74
N ARG A 257 -16.12 -13.59 -3.46
CA ARG A 257 -15.83 -14.53 -2.35
C ARG A 257 -16.58 -15.84 -2.56
N ASP A 258 -17.89 -15.73 -2.76
CA ASP A 258 -18.81 -16.84 -2.98
C ASP A 258 -18.34 -17.75 -4.14
N PHE A 259 -17.91 -17.15 -5.26
CA PHE A 259 -17.43 -17.90 -6.43
C PHE A 259 -16.01 -18.46 -6.23
N GLN A 260 -15.17 -17.75 -5.48
CA GLN A 260 -13.81 -18.19 -5.16
C GLN A 260 -13.84 -19.48 -4.32
N GLU A 261 -14.77 -19.62 -3.38
CA GLU A 261 -14.92 -20.86 -2.59
C GLU A 261 -15.19 -22.08 -3.48
N VAL A 262 -16.06 -21.91 -4.49
CA VAL A 262 -16.33 -22.97 -5.48
C VAL A 262 -15.10 -23.22 -6.36
N ARG A 263 -14.40 -22.15 -6.78
CA ARG A 263 -13.19 -22.25 -7.61
C ARG A 263 -12.08 -23.00 -6.89
N ASP A 264 -11.82 -22.69 -5.63
CA ASP A 264 -10.78 -23.31 -4.82
C ASP A 264 -11.03 -24.82 -4.66
N TRP A 265 -12.30 -25.20 -4.43
CA TRP A 265 -12.68 -26.60 -4.41
C TRP A 265 -12.48 -27.27 -5.78
N ALA A 266 -12.86 -26.61 -6.87
CA ALA A 266 -12.73 -27.14 -8.22
C ALA A 266 -11.25 -27.36 -8.62
N ASP A 267 -10.38 -26.40 -8.29
CA ASP A 267 -8.94 -26.49 -8.54
C ASP A 267 -8.29 -27.64 -7.79
N LYS A 268 -8.69 -27.84 -6.52
CA LYS A 268 -8.21 -28.95 -5.70
C LYS A 268 -8.52 -30.32 -6.32
N HIS A 269 -9.63 -30.43 -7.05
CA HIS A 269 -10.10 -31.68 -7.65
C HIS A 269 -9.88 -31.74 -9.18
N ASN A 270 -9.29 -30.71 -9.78
CA ASN A 270 -9.02 -30.61 -11.21
C ASN A 270 -10.26 -30.87 -12.08
N VAL A 271 -11.36 -30.18 -11.75
CA VAL A 271 -12.64 -30.24 -12.47
C VAL A 271 -13.09 -28.84 -12.89
N PRO A 272 -13.74 -28.68 -14.06
CA PRO A 272 -14.38 -27.43 -14.42
C PRO A 272 -15.71 -27.25 -13.65
N VAL A 273 -16.30 -26.06 -13.69
CA VAL A 273 -17.57 -25.79 -12.99
C VAL A 273 -18.57 -25.08 -13.90
N TYR A 274 -19.84 -25.46 -13.74
CA TYR A 274 -20.97 -24.85 -14.43
C TYR A 274 -21.94 -24.16 -13.44
N LEU A 275 -22.21 -22.88 -13.67
CA LEU A 275 -23.28 -22.13 -13.00
C LEU A 275 -24.60 -22.36 -13.77
N GLY A 276 -25.39 -23.33 -13.30
CA GLY A 276 -26.58 -23.78 -14.02
C GLY A 276 -27.70 -22.75 -14.13
N GLU A 277 -27.79 -21.86 -13.14
CA GLU A 277 -28.82 -20.83 -13.07
C GLU A 277 -28.37 -19.60 -12.28
N PHE A 278 -28.66 -18.43 -12.83
CA PHE A 278 -28.69 -17.15 -12.13
C PHE A 278 -29.70 -16.21 -12.78
N GLY A 279 -30.10 -15.15 -12.07
CA GLY A 279 -30.96 -14.11 -12.63
C GLY A 279 -31.56 -13.18 -11.59
N SER A 280 -32.04 -12.02 -12.05
CA SER A 280 -32.57 -10.94 -11.21
C SER A 280 -34.10 -10.80 -11.33
N ASN A 281 -34.77 -10.40 -10.25
CA ASN A 281 -36.22 -10.20 -10.25
C ASN A 281 -36.62 -9.04 -11.19
N ASN A 282 -37.72 -9.19 -11.94
CA ASN A 282 -38.29 -8.19 -12.85
C ASN A 282 -38.75 -6.91 -12.15
N SER A 283 -39.02 -6.97 -10.83
CA SER A 283 -39.45 -5.81 -10.05
C SER A 283 -38.28 -4.91 -9.58
N CYS A 284 -37.04 -5.35 -9.77
CA CYS A 284 -35.85 -4.60 -9.39
C CYS A 284 -35.59 -3.42 -10.34
N ASP A 285 -34.74 -2.50 -9.91
CA ASP A 285 -34.23 -1.43 -10.76
C ASP A 285 -33.47 -2.00 -11.97
N GLU A 286 -33.78 -1.54 -13.19
CA GLU A 286 -33.27 -2.11 -14.43
C GLU A 286 -31.74 -1.99 -14.54
N GLN A 287 -31.18 -0.84 -14.16
CA GLN A 287 -29.73 -0.63 -14.20
C GLN A 287 -29.00 -1.55 -13.21
N SER A 288 -29.60 -1.79 -12.05
CA SER A 288 -29.10 -2.78 -11.09
C SER A 288 -29.14 -4.20 -11.66
N ARG A 289 -30.18 -4.55 -12.41
CA ARG A 289 -30.28 -5.88 -13.06
C ARG A 289 -29.20 -6.06 -14.12
N ILE A 290 -28.93 -5.03 -14.93
CA ILE A 290 -27.86 -5.02 -15.92
C ILE A 290 -26.49 -5.20 -15.24
N ARG A 291 -26.21 -4.43 -14.17
CA ARG A 291 -24.98 -4.59 -13.37
C ARG A 291 -24.83 -6.00 -12.78
N TYR A 292 -25.90 -6.55 -12.22
CA TYR A 292 -25.89 -7.90 -11.66
C TYR A 292 -25.56 -8.96 -12.71
N HIS A 293 -26.23 -8.92 -13.86
CA HIS A 293 -25.96 -9.87 -14.94
C HIS A 293 -24.55 -9.74 -15.47
N LYS A 294 -24.04 -8.50 -15.62
CA LYS A 294 -22.66 -8.25 -16.02
C LYS A 294 -21.67 -8.83 -15.02
N ALA A 295 -21.84 -8.50 -13.74
CA ALA A 295 -20.94 -8.95 -12.70
C ALA A 295 -20.88 -10.48 -12.57
N VAL A 296 -22.03 -11.15 -12.61
CA VAL A 296 -22.07 -12.63 -12.58
C VAL A 296 -21.38 -13.22 -13.81
N ALA A 297 -21.67 -12.69 -15.01
CA ALA A 297 -21.04 -13.17 -16.23
C ALA A 297 -19.51 -12.95 -16.23
N ASP A 298 -19.04 -11.78 -15.80
CA ASP A 298 -17.61 -11.44 -15.75
C ASP A 298 -16.87 -12.28 -14.70
N VAL A 299 -17.43 -12.45 -13.50
CA VAL A 299 -16.82 -13.28 -12.46
C VAL A 299 -16.83 -14.76 -12.87
N SER A 300 -17.91 -15.26 -13.49
CA SER A 300 -17.93 -16.61 -14.07
C SER A 300 -16.79 -16.80 -15.07
N ARG A 301 -16.61 -15.89 -16.02
CA ARG A 301 -15.52 -15.95 -17.00
C ARG A 301 -14.16 -15.90 -16.34
N SER A 302 -13.93 -14.98 -15.39
CA SER A 302 -12.64 -14.85 -14.72
C SER A 302 -12.25 -16.09 -13.91
N MET A 303 -13.25 -16.83 -13.41
CA MET A 303 -13.05 -18.08 -12.67
C MET A 303 -13.05 -19.33 -13.57
N GLY A 304 -13.19 -19.15 -14.89
CA GLY A 304 -13.27 -20.25 -15.85
C GLY A 304 -14.54 -21.10 -15.74
N PHE A 305 -15.62 -20.54 -15.20
CA PHE A 305 -16.93 -21.19 -15.14
C PHE A 305 -17.70 -20.95 -16.44
N SER A 306 -18.46 -21.94 -16.89
CA SER A 306 -19.56 -21.67 -17.83
C SER A 306 -20.84 -21.36 -17.04
N ALA A 307 -21.79 -20.63 -17.63
CA ALA A 307 -22.99 -20.21 -16.90
C ALA A 307 -24.25 -20.13 -17.78
N ALA A 308 -25.44 -20.31 -17.22
CA ALA A 308 -26.70 -20.07 -17.94
C ALA A 308 -27.66 -19.14 -17.19
N LEU A 309 -28.11 -18.10 -17.88
CA LEU A 309 -29.08 -17.14 -17.34
C LEU A 309 -30.50 -17.72 -17.39
N TRP A 310 -31.19 -17.74 -16.25
CA TRP A 310 -32.59 -18.13 -16.13
C TRP A 310 -33.55 -17.08 -16.71
N CYS A 311 -34.22 -17.40 -17.82
CA CYS A 311 -35.26 -16.55 -18.41
C CYS A 311 -36.62 -17.27 -18.49
N ALA A 312 -37.48 -17.01 -17.50
CA ALA A 312 -38.80 -17.65 -17.37
C ALA A 312 -39.98 -16.82 -17.89
N GLY A 313 -39.72 -15.75 -18.67
CA GLY A 313 -40.76 -14.88 -19.21
C GLY A 313 -41.48 -14.01 -18.17
N PRO A 314 -42.51 -13.25 -18.58
CA PRO A 314 -43.07 -12.18 -17.75
C PRO A 314 -43.91 -12.70 -16.56
N LYS A 315 -44.46 -13.92 -16.65
CA LYS A 315 -45.34 -14.49 -15.62
C LYS A 315 -44.60 -15.12 -14.43
N ALA A 316 -43.34 -15.52 -14.63
CA ALA A 316 -42.59 -16.30 -13.64
C ALA A 316 -41.26 -15.68 -13.21
N ASN A 317 -41.08 -14.39 -13.52
CA ASN A 317 -39.97 -13.55 -13.06
C ASN A 317 -38.62 -13.84 -13.76
N LYS A 318 -37.68 -12.89 -13.77
CA LYS A 318 -36.33 -12.96 -14.41
C LYS A 318 -36.32 -12.93 -15.96
N MET A 319 -37.25 -12.22 -16.57
CA MET A 319 -37.32 -12.07 -18.03
C MET A 319 -36.25 -11.11 -18.54
N ILE A 320 -35.52 -11.52 -19.58
CA ILE A 320 -34.67 -10.62 -20.39
C ILE A 320 -34.99 -10.67 -21.89
N TYR A 321 -35.89 -11.58 -22.30
CA TYR A 321 -36.33 -11.75 -23.68
C TYR A 321 -37.86 -11.92 -23.70
N THR A 322 -38.51 -11.12 -24.54
CA THR A 322 -39.95 -11.17 -24.75
C THR A 322 -40.27 -12.14 -25.88
N ARG A 323 -40.89 -13.27 -25.54
CA ARG A 323 -41.18 -14.33 -26.51
C ARG A 323 -42.22 -13.92 -27.57
N GLU A 324 -43.22 -13.13 -27.17
CA GLU A 324 -44.27 -12.62 -28.06
C GLU A 324 -43.78 -11.46 -28.94
N GLY A 325 -42.89 -10.62 -28.42
CA GLY A 325 -42.36 -9.43 -29.10
C GLY A 325 -41.06 -9.68 -29.88
N ARG A 326 -40.39 -10.81 -29.66
CA ARG A 326 -39.04 -11.13 -30.16
C ARG A 326 -38.02 -10.04 -29.86
N GLN A 327 -38.10 -9.48 -28.65
CA GLN A 327 -37.24 -8.38 -28.23
C GLN A 327 -36.48 -8.74 -26.95
N TRP A 328 -35.17 -8.51 -26.99
CA TRP A 328 -34.31 -8.47 -25.81
C TRP A 328 -34.58 -7.18 -25.02
N LEU A 329 -34.51 -7.27 -23.69
CA LEU A 329 -34.48 -6.06 -22.86
C LEU A 329 -33.17 -5.31 -23.10
N PRO A 330 -33.19 -3.96 -23.24
CA PRO A 330 -32.00 -3.17 -23.52
C PRO A 330 -30.87 -3.41 -22.51
N GLY A 331 -29.63 -3.53 -22.98
CA GLY A 331 -28.42 -3.65 -22.15
C GLY A 331 -28.16 -5.01 -21.50
N HIS A 332 -29.15 -5.90 -21.42
CA HIS A 332 -28.99 -7.21 -20.77
C HIS A 332 -28.09 -8.18 -21.54
N VAL A 333 -28.30 -8.31 -22.85
CA VAL A 333 -27.49 -9.19 -23.71
C VAL A 333 -26.04 -8.70 -23.74
N ASP A 334 -25.85 -7.39 -23.85
CA ASP A 334 -24.53 -6.77 -23.82
C ASP A 334 -23.81 -7.03 -22.49
N ALA A 335 -24.48 -6.81 -21.36
CA ALA A 335 -23.95 -7.14 -20.04
C ALA A 335 -23.52 -8.61 -19.92
N LEU A 336 -24.28 -9.53 -20.52
CA LEU A 336 -24.04 -10.96 -20.43
C LEU A 336 -22.96 -11.45 -21.36
N LEU A 337 -22.89 -10.95 -22.59
CA LEU A 337 -22.12 -11.56 -23.68
C LEU A 337 -20.89 -10.73 -24.08
N LYS A 338 -20.92 -9.41 -23.88
CA LYS A 338 -19.72 -8.59 -24.08
C LYS A 338 -18.82 -8.79 -22.86
N THR A 339 -17.69 -9.46 -23.06
CA THR A 339 -16.55 -9.37 -22.13
C THR A 339 -16.22 -7.90 -21.92
N ASP A 340 -15.79 -7.50 -20.71
CA ASP A 340 -15.36 -6.13 -20.40
C ASP A 340 -14.75 -5.47 -21.64
N GLN A 341 -15.51 -4.53 -22.21
CA GLN A 341 -15.08 -3.78 -23.38
C GLN A 341 -13.69 -3.23 -23.06
N LYS A 342 -12.82 -3.20 -24.08
CA LYS A 342 -11.53 -2.52 -23.97
C LYS A 342 -11.79 -1.10 -23.47
N LYS A 343 -11.56 -0.87 -22.18
CA LYS A 343 -11.78 0.46 -21.61
C LYS A 343 -10.61 1.30 -22.03
N ASN A 344 -10.77 2.09 -23.08
CA ASN A 344 -9.72 2.97 -23.55
C ASN A 344 -9.78 4.30 -22.80
N VAL A 345 -8.69 5.06 -22.86
CA VAL A 345 -8.62 6.40 -22.30
C VAL A 345 -8.00 7.34 -23.33
N LEU A 346 -8.70 8.42 -23.64
CA LEU A 346 -8.19 9.56 -24.41
C LEU A 346 -8.00 10.74 -23.45
N PHE A 347 -6.76 11.08 -23.16
CA PHE A 347 -6.39 12.10 -22.18
C PHE A 347 -5.85 13.35 -22.90
N ILE A 348 -6.66 14.39 -23.02
CA ILE A 348 -6.31 15.63 -23.74
C ILE A 348 -5.94 16.71 -22.73
N VAL A 349 -4.72 17.23 -22.84
CA VAL A 349 -4.21 18.34 -22.02
C VAL A 349 -3.84 19.51 -22.92
N ILE A 350 -4.30 20.71 -22.58
CA ILE A 350 -4.10 21.93 -23.36
C ILE A 350 -3.25 22.90 -22.54
N ASP A 351 -2.07 23.28 -23.02
CA ASP A 351 -1.12 24.14 -22.30
C ASP A 351 -1.65 25.59 -22.20
N ASP A 352 -1.71 26.13 -20.98
CA ASP A 352 -2.15 27.52 -20.68
C ASP A 352 -3.63 27.85 -21.00
N LEU A 353 -4.52 26.86 -21.17
CA LEU A 353 -5.94 27.13 -21.41
C LEU A 353 -6.69 27.47 -20.11
N ASN A 354 -7.33 28.63 -20.04
CA ASN A 354 -8.20 29.01 -18.92
C ASN A 354 -9.67 28.66 -19.19
N THR A 355 -10.56 29.01 -18.27
CA THR A 355 -12.01 28.80 -18.41
C THR A 355 -12.72 29.91 -19.18
N ASP A 356 -12.00 30.74 -19.93
CA ASP A 356 -12.58 31.83 -20.72
C ASP A 356 -13.11 31.28 -22.06
N LEU A 357 -14.15 30.45 -21.96
CA LEU A 357 -14.72 29.64 -23.04
C LEU A 357 -16.25 29.73 -23.01
N PHE A 358 -16.91 29.47 -24.15
CA PHE A 358 -18.38 29.48 -24.23
C PHE A 358 -19.02 28.49 -23.25
N ALA A 359 -18.54 27.25 -23.22
CA ALA A 359 -18.98 26.24 -22.25
C ALA A 359 -18.92 26.72 -20.78
N PHE A 360 -18.02 27.66 -20.45
CA PHE A 360 -17.78 28.17 -19.10
C PHE A 360 -18.32 29.59 -18.89
N GLY A 361 -19.06 30.15 -19.86
CA GLY A 361 -19.83 31.39 -19.72
C GLY A 361 -19.32 32.59 -20.51
N ASN A 362 -18.24 32.48 -21.30
CA ASN A 362 -17.82 33.53 -22.22
C ASN A 362 -18.38 33.29 -23.63
N GLU A 363 -19.50 33.96 -23.94
CA GLU A 363 -20.19 33.85 -25.24
C GLU A 363 -19.41 34.41 -26.43
N GLU A 364 -18.32 35.16 -26.21
CA GLU A 364 -17.49 35.71 -27.29
C GLU A 364 -16.55 34.67 -27.91
N VAL A 365 -16.23 33.59 -27.20
CA VAL A 365 -15.23 32.58 -27.61
C VAL A 365 -15.90 31.44 -28.37
N ILE A 366 -15.35 31.08 -29.54
CA ILE A 366 -15.98 30.12 -30.45
C ILE A 366 -15.27 28.76 -30.32
N THR A 367 -15.85 27.84 -29.56
CA THR A 367 -15.32 26.48 -29.31
C THR A 367 -16.40 25.39 -29.43
N PRO A 368 -17.01 25.23 -30.63
CA PRO A 368 -18.18 24.37 -30.80
C PRO A 368 -17.97 22.90 -30.43
N THR A 369 -16.75 22.37 -30.55
CA THR A 369 -16.45 20.98 -30.18
C THR A 369 -16.43 20.82 -28.67
N ILE A 370 -15.67 21.66 -27.95
CA ILE A 370 -15.60 21.68 -26.50
C ILE A 370 -16.98 21.94 -25.91
N ASP A 371 -17.76 22.85 -26.51
CA ASP A 371 -19.13 23.14 -26.08
C ASP A 371 -20.03 21.91 -26.22
N LYS A 372 -19.97 21.21 -27.36
CA LYS A 372 -20.70 19.96 -27.59
C LYS A 372 -20.29 18.88 -26.60
N LEU A 373 -18.99 18.73 -26.32
CA LEU A 373 -18.48 17.73 -25.37
C LEU A 373 -18.88 18.06 -23.94
N SER A 374 -18.81 19.33 -23.55
CA SER A 374 -19.30 19.81 -22.25
C SER A 374 -20.79 19.51 -22.07
N ALA A 375 -21.61 19.78 -23.10
CA ALA A 375 -23.06 19.55 -23.04
C ALA A 375 -23.47 18.07 -23.01
N ASN A 376 -22.65 17.18 -23.59
CA ASN A 376 -22.91 15.73 -23.62
C ASN A 376 -22.13 14.95 -22.55
N GLY A 377 -21.29 15.64 -21.79
CA GLY A 377 -20.43 15.06 -20.78
C GLY A 377 -20.67 15.66 -19.41
N ILE A 378 -19.65 15.55 -18.57
CA ILE A 378 -19.65 16.08 -17.20
C ILE A 378 -18.66 17.23 -17.16
N GLN A 379 -19.20 18.43 -17.00
CA GLN A 379 -18.44 19.65 -16.84
C GLN A 379 -18.16 19.92 -15.36
N TYR A 380 -16.88 20.06 -15.01
CA TYR A 380 -16.47 20.49 -13.68
C TYR A 380 -16.13 21.97 -13.72
N THR A 381 -17.02 22.79 -13.18
CA THR A 381 -16.88 24.25 -13.18
C THR A 381 -15.91 24.76 -12.12
N ASN A 382 -15.47 23.92 -11.20
CA ASN A 382 -14.59 24.30 -10.09
C ASN A 382 -13.35 23.38 -9.97
N ALA A 383 -12.76 23.02 -11.11
CA ALA A 383 -11.52 22.27 -11.19
C ALA A 383 -10.30 23.17 -11.01
N GLN A 384 -9.33 22.75 -10.18
CA GLN A 384 -8.10 23.49 -9.88
C GLN A 384 -6.85 22.68 -10.23
N CYS A 385 -5.84 23.36 -10.78
CA CYS A 385 -4.48 22.82 -10.84
C CYS A 385 -3.81 22.84 -9.46
N SER A 386 -2.82 21.99 -9.26
CA SER A 386 -2.06 21.95 -8.01
C SER A 386 -0.88 22.93 -8.00
N TYR A 387 -0.45 23.42 -9.16
CA TYR A 387 0.59 24.45 -9.29
C TYR A 387 0.40 25.24 -10.59
N PRO A 388 0.36 26.58 -10.58
CA PRO A 388 0.04 27.38 -11.76
C PRO A 388 1.28 27.63 -12.65
N VAL A 389 2.00 26.56 -12.99
CA VAL A 389 3.15 26.49 -13.91
C VAL A 389 3.18 25.09 -14.55
N CYS A 390 3.36 25.03 -15.87
CA CYS A 390 3.24 23.80 -16.67
C CYS A 390 3.93 22.57 -16.08
N GLY A 391 5.27 22.58 -15.94
CA GLY A 391 6.04 21.44 -15.44
C GLY A 391 5.58 20.88 -14.09
N PRO A 392 5.57 21.68 -13.02
CA PRO A 392 5.03 21.29 -11.71
C PRO A 392 3.59 20.74 -11.75
N SER A 393 2.69 21.38 -12.50
CA SER A 393 1.29 20.91 -12.60
C SER A 393 1.19 19.54 -13.28
N ARG A 394 1.89 19.38 -14.43
CA ARG A 394 1.92 18.14 -15.21
C ARG A 394 2.52 16.99 -14.42
N ALA A 395 3.63 17.23 -13.72
CA ALA A 395 4.19 16.24 -12.80
C ALA A 395 3.16 15.86 -11.73
N SER A 396 2.47 16.84 -11.13
CA SER A 396 1.48 16.62 -10.07
C SER A 396 0.32 15.72 -10.50
N PHE A 397 -0.38 16.02 -11.61
CA PHE A 397 -1.52 15.19 -12.01
C PHE A 397 -1.14 13.86 -12.66
N LEU A 398 0.06 13.74 -13.24
CA LEU A 398 0.56 12.46 -13.77
C LEU A 398 1.12 11.55 -12.67
N THR A 399 1.48 12.07 -11.49
CA THR A 399 1.82 11.26 -10.30
C THR A 399 0.67 11.14 -9.31
N GLY A 400 -0.36 11.98 -9.41
CA GLY A 400 -1.51 11.99 -8.49
C GLY A 400 -1.13 12.48 -7.09
N THR A 401 -0.10 13.34 -6.99
CA THR A 401 0.45 13.85 -5.74
C THR A 401 0.63 15.36 -5.81
N TYR A 402 0.61 16.06 -4.68
CA TYR A 402 0.94 17.49 -4.65
C TYR A 402 2.41 17.72 -5.07
N PRO A 403 2.76 18.91 -5.62
CA PRO A 403 4.10 19.23 -6.10
C PRO A 403 5.21 19.10 -5.04
N GLU A 404 4.82 19.21 -3.77
CA GLU A 404 5.73 19.06 -2.64
C GLU A 404 6.13 17.59 -2.43
N ARG A 405 5.25 16.63 -2.73
CA ARG A 405 5.52 15.20 -2.53
C ARG A 405 6.35 14.62 -3.67
N ASN A 406 6.12 15.09 -4.88
CA ASN A 406 6.94 14.71 -6.03
C ASN A 406 8.20 15.60 -6.18
N GLY A 407 8.28 16.71 -5.45
CA GLY A 407 9.40 17.65 -5.41
C GLY A 407 9.58 18.56 -6.64
N VAL A 408 8.75 18.41 -7.67
CA VAL A 408 8.83 19.21 -8.91
C VAL A 408 8.15 20.56 -8.68
N THR A 409 8.91 21.54 -8.19
CA THR A 409 8.41 22.88 -7.80
C THR A 409 8.90 24.02 -8.69
N ASN A 410 9.60 23.69 -9.79
CA ASN A 410 10.03 24.61 -10.84
C ASN A 410 10.36 23.83 -12.13
N LEU A 411 10.86 24.52 -13.16
CA LEU A 411 11.15 23.96 -14.49
C LEU A 411 12.58 23.38 -14.63
N THR A 412 13.34 23.24 -13.54
CA THR A 412 14.71 22.70 -13.56
C THR A 412 14.85 21.41 -12.75
N LEU A 413 13.82 21.00 -12.02
CA LEU A 413 13.84 19.79 -11.17
C LEU A 413 13.21 18.62 -11.93
N GLN A 414 13.91 17.50 -12.03
CA GLN A 414 13.43 16.32 -12.76
C GLN A 414 12.75 15.33 -11.81
N LEU A 415 11.66 14.72 -12.27
CA LEU A 415 10.89 13.76 -11.48
C LEU A 415 11.72 12.54 -11.05
N SER A 416 12.66 12.11 -11.89
CA SER A 416 13.58 11.01 -11.58
C SER A 416 14.56 11.33 -10.45
N GLU A 417 14.89 12.61 -10.25
CA GLU A 417 15.76 13.06 -9.18
C GLU A 417 14.98 13.29 -7.88
N THR A 418 13.78 13.87 -8.00
CA THR A 418 13.01 14.32 -6.83
C THR A 418 12.06 13.26 -6.27
N ALA A 419 11.63 12.29 -7.08
CA ALA A 419 10.69 11.24 -6.69
C ALA A 419 10.83 9.96 -7.52
N PRO A 420 11.99 9.28 -7.47
CA PRO A 420 12.24 8.04 -8.22
C PRO A 420 11.32 6.87 -7.81
N ASP A 421 10.67 6.97 -6.65
CA ASP A 421 9.75 5.97 -6.10
C ASP A 421 8.32 6.08 -6.65
N LEU A 422 7.95 7.21 -7.25
CA LEU A 422 6.59 7.45 -7.73
C LEU A 422 6.40 6.88 -9.15
N THR A 423 5.35 6.06 -9.29
CA THR A 423 4.90 5.51 -10.58
C THR A 423 3.90 6.47 -11.23
N THR A 424 4.19 6.90 -12.47
CA THR A 424 3.28 7.79 -13.20
C THR A 424 2.04 7.06 -13.73
N LEU A 425 0.95 7.77 -13.98
CA LEU A 425 -0.28 7.20 -14.57
C LEU A 425 -0.04 6.40 -15.85
N PRO A 426 0.66 6.92 -16.89
CA PRO A 426 0.91 6.14 -18.09
C PRO A 426 1.79 4.91 -17.82
N GLU A 427 2.79 5.02 -16.93
CA GLU A 427 3.61 3.89 -16.51
C GLU A 427 2.79 2.79 -15.80
N LEU A 428 1.83 3.16 -14.95
CA LEU A 428 0.93 2.21 -14.30
C LEU A 428 0.07 1.47 -15.32
N LEU A 429 -0.54 2.19 -16.26
CA LEU A 429 -1.40 1.58 -17.28
C LEU A 429 -0.59 0.67 -18.22
N SER A 430 0.60 1.11 -18.64
CA SER A 430 1.56 0.31 -19.40
C SER A 430 1.85 -1.03 -18.70
N ARG A 431 2.16 -0.99 -17.40
CA ARG A 431 2.38 -2.19 -16.56
C ARG A 431 1.15 -3.08 -16.43
N ASN A 432 -0.05 -2.54 -16.60
CA ASN A 432 -1.32 -3.27 -16.51
C ASN A 432 -1.89 -3.63 -17.88
N GLY A 433 -1.03 -3.75 -18.90
CA GLY A 433 -1.40 -4.32 -20.19
C GLY A 433 -2.11 -3.35 -21.12
N TYR A 434 -2.02 -2.04 -20.91
CA TYR A 434 -2.46 -1.03 -21.88
C TYR A 434 -1.37 -0.76 -22.91
N ARG A 435 -1.77 -0.43 -24.14
CA ARG A 435 -0.91 0.33 -25.03
C ARG A 435 -0.93 1.79 -24.60
N THR A 436 0.22 2.34 -24.32
CA THR A 436 0.34 3.73 -23.90
C THR A 436 1.12 4.50 -24.95
N ALA A 437 0.52 5.58 -25.44
CA ALA A 437 1.14 6.49 -26.38
C ALA A 437 0.87 7.94 -25.98
N ALA A 438 1.78 8.81 -26.40
CA ALA A 438 1.60 10.23 -26.23
C ALA A 438 2.00 11.01 -27.48
N VAL A 439 1.33 12.14 -27.70
CA VAL A 439 1.58 13.09 -28.79
C VAL A 439 1.61 14.49 -28.21
N GLY A 440 2.60 15.31 -28.60
CA GLY A 440 2.69 16.70 -28.16
C GLY A 440 3.18 16.83 -26.71
N LYS A 441 2.89 17.94 -26.04
CA LYS A 441 3.40 18.25 -24.69
C LYS A 441 2.50 17.63 -23.62
N VAL A 442 2.74 16.37 -23.23
CA VAL A 442 2.02 15.70 -22.13
C VAL A 442 2.76 15.92 -20.81
N PHE A 443 3.98 15.38 -20.71
CA PHE A 443 4.96 15.85 -19.74
C PHE A 443 5.61 17.15 -20.21
N ASP A 444 6.11 17.94 -19.25
CA ASP A 444 7.08 18.97 -19.61
C ASP A 444 8.46 18.30 -19.78
N PRO A 445 9.11 18.44 -20.95
CA PRO A 445 10.37 17.76 -21.23
C PRO A 445 11.54 18.22 -20.35
N ARG A 446 11.40 19.31 -19.59
CA ARG A 446 12.41 19.76 -18.62
C ARG A 446 12.28 19.06 -17.27
N ASN A 447 11.15 18.44 -16.99
CA ASN A 447 10.81 17.84 -15.70
C ASN A 447 10.67 16.31 -15.76
N VAL A 448 10.73 15.70 -16.94
CA VAL A 448 10.75 14.24 -17.11
C VAL A 448 11.98 13.85 -17.92
N ASP A 449 12.71 12.84 -17.46
CA ASP A 449 13.86 12.27 -18.17
C ASP A 449 13.52 10.91 -18.79
N GLY A 450 14.49 10.28 -19.45
CA GLY A 450 14.33 8.98 -20.10
C GLY A 450 13.85 7.85 -19.17
N ASN A 451 14.09 7.91 -17.86
CA ASN A 451 13.67 6.83 -16.97
C ASN A 451 12.16 6.75 -16.85
N HIS A 452 11.50 7.87 -16.51
CA HIS A 452 10.03 7.92 -16.43
C HIS A 452 9.39 8.02 -17.81
N HIS A 453 10.04 8.70 -18.74
CA HIS A 453 9.54 8.87 -20.09
C HIS A 453 9.51 7.55 -20.88
N ASP A 454 10.59 6.77 -20.87
CA ASP A 454 10.71 5.60 -21.74
C ASP A 454 9.91 4.40 -21.22
N ILE A 455 9.63 4.33 -19.92
CA ILE A 455 8.78 3.29 -19.32
C ILE A 455 7.29 3.62 -19.39
N ALA A 456 6.94 4.90 -19.53
CA ALA A 456 5.55 5.35 -19.58
C ALA A 456 4.86 4.97 -20.88
N TRP A 457 5.60 4.83 -21.98
CA TRP A 457 5.04 4.69 -23.34
C TRP A 457 5.44 3.36 -23.98
N THR A 458 4.47 2.49 -24.26
CA THR A 458 4.72 1.25 -25.03
C THR A 458 4.96 1.53 -26.51
N ASP A 459 4.44 2.64 -27.01
CA ASP A 459 4.54 3.11 -28.38
C ASP A 459 5.27 4.46 -28.44
N ASN A 460 5.87 4.77 -29.60
CA ASN A 460 6.77 5.92 -29.74
C ASN A 460 6.09 7.25 -29.35
N TYR A 461 6.61 7.91 -28.31
CA TYR A 461 6.23 9.29 -28.02
C TYR A 461 6.57 10.21 -29.19
N LYS A 462 5.57 10.93 -29.70
CA LYS A 462 5.76 11.92 -30.77
C LYS A 462 6.14 13.27 -30.16
N ASP A 463 7.43 13.40 -29.87
CA ASP A 463 8.03 14.55 -29.18
C ASP A 463 7.69 15.89 -29.86
N PRO A 464 7.16 16.89 -29.13
CA PRO A 464 6.82 18.23 -29.63
C PRO A 464 7.97 19.03 -30.30
N ASN A 465 9.22 18.57 -30.21
CA ASN A 465 10.40 19.29 -30.72
C ASN A 465 10.92 18.82 -32.09
N HIS A 466 10.33 17.78 -32.69
CA HIS A 466 10.85 17.17 -33.92
C HIS A 466 9.75 16.97 -34.98
N TYR A 467 9.47 18.02 -35.77
CA TYR A 467 8.50 17.97 -36.87
C TYR A 467 9.05 18.51 -38.18
N GLU A 468 8.73 17.81 -39.27
CA GLU A 468 9.07 18.19 -40.64
C GLU A 468 7.87 18.86 -41.29
N TYR A 469 8.11 19.98 -41.95
CA TYR A 469 7.04 20.74 -42.58
C TYR A 469 7.23 20.75 -44.11
N PRO A 470 6.13 20.66 -44.89
CA PRO A 470 6.19 20.75 -46.34
C PRO A 470 6.92 22.02 -46.81
N GLU A 471 7.82 21.85 -47.78
CA GLU A 471 8.65 22.96 -48.30
C GLU A 471 7.80 24.09 -48.93
N GLU A 472 6.60 23.74 -49.39
CA GLU A 472 5.57 24.63 -49.94
C GLU A 472 4.94 25.61 -48.93
N TYR A 473 5.04 25.34 -47.62
CA TYR A 473 4.58 26.28 -46.59
C TYR A 473 5.59 27.41 -46.30
N GLY A 474 6.75 27.39 -46.96
CA GLY A 474 7.72 28.50 -46.94
C GLY A 474 8.52 28.64 -45.63
N PRO A 475 9.29 29.73 -45.46
CA PRO A 475 10.14 29.96 -44.29
C PRO A 475 9.34 30.14 -42.98
N PHE A 476 8.02 30.34 -43.08
CA PHE A 476 7.08 30.38 -41.96
C PHE A 476 7.14 29.08 -41.11
N VAL A 477 7.58 27.96 -41.71
CA VAL A 477 7.47 26.64 -41.08
C VAL A 477 8.79 25.87 -40.95
N LYS A 478 9.96 26.53 -41.02
CA LYS A 478 11.26 25.82 -40.86
C LYS A 478 11.81 25.86 -39.44
N GLY A 479 11.52 24.79 -38.69
CA GLY A 479 12.38 24.25 -37.62
C GLY A 479 12.34 24.97 -36.27
N THR A 480 12.58 24.22 -35.20
CA THR A 480 12.54 24.60 -33.77
C THR A 480 13.58 25.66 -33.34
N SER A 481 14.18 26.40 -34.27
CA SER A 481 15.23 27.38 -33.99
C SER A 481 15.21 28.66 -34.85
N TYR A 482 14.22 28.91 -35.72
CA TYR A 482 14.14 30.17 -36.48
C TYR A 482 13.18 31.20 -35.85
N ARG A 483 13.65 31.80 -34.75
CA ARG A 483 13.40 33.20 -34.35
C ARG A 483 14.10 34.19 -35.29
N VAL A 484 13.89 34.12 -36.60
CA VAL A 484 14.50 35.16 -37.47
C VAL A 484 13.53 36.33 -37.71
N GLU A 485 12.23 36.15 -37.48
CA GLU A 485 11.29 37.26 -37.26
C GLU A 485 10.38 37.09 -36.00
N ALA A 486 10.34 35.93 -35.35
CA ALA A 486 9.44 35.60 -34.24
C ALA A 486 9.93 36.02 -32.84
N ASP A 487 10.12 37.32 -32.63
CA ASP A 487 10.21 37.91 -31.28
C ASP A 487 8.89 38.59 -30.88
N MET A 488 7.78 38.29 -31.56
CA MET A 488 6.45 38.89 -31.35
C MET A 488 5.58 38.01 -30.45
N SER A 489 4.74 38.64 -29.62
CA SER A 489 3.80 37.97 -28.71
C SER A 489 2.61 37.32 -29.43
N THR A 490 2.26 37.82 -30.62
CA THR A 490 1.21 37.30 -31.50
C THR A 490 1.75 37.11 -32.91
N GLU A 491 1.17 36.17 -33.67
CA GLU A 491 1.44 36.04 -35.10
C GLU A 491 0.21 35.50 -35.83
N ILE A 492 -0.27 36.22 -36.85
CA ILE A 492 -1.35 35.77 -37.72
C ILE A 492 -0.74 34.94 -38.86
N GLY A 493 -1.11 33.66 -38.89
CA GLY A 493 -0.73 32.75 -39.96
C GLY A 493 -1.06 33.21 -41.38
N PRO A 494 -0.36 32.75 -42.43
CA PRO A 494 -0.78 32.97 -43.80
C PRO A 494 -2.11 32.25 -44.10
N SER A 495 -3.02 32.89 -44.84
CA SER A 495 -4.33 32.30 -45.21
C SER A 495 -4.29 30.98 -45.99
N HIS A 496 -3.15 30.61 -46.57
CA HIS A 496 -2.99 29.43 -47.43
C HIS A 496 -2.39 28.21 -46.70
N VAL A 497 -2.08 28.34 -45.42
CA VAL A 497 -1.55 27.26 -44.59
C VAL A 497 -2.70 26.59 -43.85
N ASP A 498 -2.86 25.28 -44.06
CA ASP A 498 -3.85 24.47 -43.35
C ASP A 498 -3.41 24.21 -41.89
N ASP A 499 -4.27 23.55 -41.10
CA ASP A 499 -4.02 23.33 -39.67
C ASP A 499 -2.70 22.57 -39.41
N ASP A 500 -2.37 21.59 -40.27
CA ASP A 500 -1.16 20.75 -40.18
C ASP A 500 0.13 21.50 -40.51
N GLY A 501 0.03 22.73 -41.04
CA GLY A 501 1.17 23.65 -41.13
C GLY A 501 1.64 24.17 -39.77
N TYR A 502 0.97 23.80 -38.67
CA TYR A 502 1.32 24.15 -37.29
C TYR A 502 1.45 22.88 -36.44
N GLN A 503 2.23 22.96 -35.37
CA GLN A 503 2.54 21.79 -34.51
C GLN A 503 1.29 21.07 -34.01
N ASP A 504 0.31 21.81 -33.48
CA ASP A 504 -0.87 21.20 -32.88
C ASP A 504 -1.79 20.49 -33.91
N GLY A 505 -1.73 20.86 -35.19
CA GLY A 505 -2.47 20.20 -36.26
C GLY A 505 -1.85 18.85 -36.58
N GLN A 506 -0.51 18.81 -36.64
CA GLN A 506 0.24 17.55 -36.76
C GLN A 506 0.07 16.66 -35.52
N PHE A 507 -0.07 17.23 -34.32
CA PHE A 507 -0.38 16.45 -33.12
C PHE A 507 -1.74 15.76 -33.25
N ALA A 508 -2.75 16.45 -33.80
CA ALA A 508 -4.04 15.84 -34.07
C ALA A 508 -3.95 14.72 -35.10
N ASP A 509 -3.18 14.92 -36.17
CA ASP A 509 -3.00 13.90 -37.22
C ASP A 509 -2.30 12.64 -36.67
N HIS A 510 -1.27 12.79 -35.84
CA HIS A 510 -0.64 11.63 -35.17
C HIS A 510 -1.55 10.94 -34.16
N ALA A 511 -2.37 11.69 -33.42
CA ALA A 511 -3.37 11.08 -32.55
C ALA A 511 -4.38 10.24 -33.36
N ILE A 512 -4.79 10.74 -34.53
CA ILE A 512 -5.66 10.02 -35.48
C ILE A 512 -4.99 8.76 -36.00
N GLU A 513 -3.69 8.80 -36.33
CA GLU A 513 -2.90 7.63 -36.72
C GLU A 513 -2.86 6.58 -35.61
N TYR A 514 -2.64 6.99 -34.35
CA TYR A 514 -2.67 6.09 -33.21
C TYR A 514 -4.04 5.44 -33.01
N ILE A 515 -5.12 6.22 -33.07
CA ILE A 515 -6.50 5.68 -32.96
C ILE A 515 -6.78 4.68 -34.09
N ASP A 516 -6.36 4.97 -35.33
CA ASP A 516 -6.52 4.05 -36.46
C ASP A 516 -5.72 2.75 -36.30
N HIS A 517 -4.56 2.81 -35.65
CA HIS A 517 -3.74 1.63 -35.39
C HIS A 517 -4.27 0.83 -34.18
N PHE A 518 -4.64 1.50 -33.10
CA PHE A 518 -5.10 0.87 -31.86
C PHE A 518 -6.47 0.21 -31.99
N SER A 519 -7.39 0.79 -32.78
CA SER A 519 -8.70 0.17 -33.08
C SER A 519 -8.60 -1.19 -33.79
N LYS A 520 -7.43 -1.55 -34.35
CA LYS A 520 -7.21 -2.81 -35.07
C LYS A 520 -6.62 -3.93 -34.21
N VAL A 521 -6.35 -3.68 -32.93
CA VAL A 521 -5.73 -4.67 -32.01
C VAL A 521 -6.59 -4.90 -30.78
N GLU A 522 -6.49 -6.07 -30.14
CA GLU A 522 -7.33 -6.43 -28.98
C GLU A 522 -6.97 -5.71 -27.67
N GLN A 523 -5.75 -5.20 -27.53
CA GLN A 523 -5.27 -4.53 -26.33
C GLN A 523 -5.93 -3.14 -26.15
N PRO A 524 -6.37 -2.75 -24.93
CA PRO A 524 -6.89 -1.40 -24.69
C PRO A 524 -5.78 -0.35 -24.79
N PHE A 525 -6.14 0.91 -25.02
CA PHE A 525 -5.18 2.00 -25.14
C PHE A 525 -5.39 3.15 -24.14
N PHE A 526 -4.29 3.77 -23.73
CA PHE A 526 -4.22 5.10 -23.14
C PHE A 526 -3.47 6.01 -24.10
N LEU A 527 -4.18 6.95 -24.72
CA LEU A 527 -3.61 7.93 -25.64
C LEU A 527 -3.66 9.31 -24.99
N ALA A 528 -2.49 9.86 -24.66
CA ALA A 528 -2.38 11.23 -24.15
C ALA A 528 -2.02 12.22 -25.28
N VAL A 529 -2.79 13.30 -25.41
CA VAL A 529 -2.58 14.33 -26.44
C VAL A 529 -2.37 15.68 -25.76
N GLY A 530 -1.18 16.23 -25.91
CA GLY A 530 -0.76 17.48 -25.29
C GLY A 530 -0.67 18.63 -26.29
N PHE A 531 -1.70 19.45 -26.39
CA PHE A 531 -1.68 20.64 -27.25
C PHE A 531 -0.89 21.78 -26.60
N LYS A 532 -0.12 22.53 -27.40
CA LYS A 532 0.68 23.67 -26.95
C LYS A 532 -0.10 24.98 -26.94
N LYS A 533 -0.95 25.24 -27.93
CA LYS A 533 -1.77 26.46 -27.88
C LYS A 533 -2.86 26.30 -26.80
N PRO A 534 -3.25 27.38 -26.10
CA PRO A 534 -2.90 28.78 -26.35
C PRO A 534 -1.61 29.30 -25.68
N HIS A 535 -0.67 28.47 -25.19
CA HIS A 535 0.61 28.97 -24.66
C HIS A 535 1.34 29.91 -25.64
N LEU A 536 1.95 30.97 -25.10
CA LEU A 536 2.71 31.98 -25.85
C LEU A 536 3.82 31.36 -26.74
N PRO A 537 4.18 31.98 -27.88
CA PRO A 537 3.49 33.11 -28.51
C PRO A 537 2.11 32.68 -29.05
N PHE A 538 1.15 33.60 -29.12
CA PHE A 538 -0.20 33.31 -29.60
C PHE A 538 -0.20 33.26 -31.13
N ILE A 539 -0.13 32.04 -31.68
CA ILE A 539 0.00 31.77 -33.11
C ILE A 539 -1.09 30.78 -33.52
N ALA A 540 -1.93 31.18 -34.47
CA ALA A 540 -2.95 30.33 -35.07
C ALA A 540 -3.11 30.62 -36.58
N PRO A 541 -3.66 29.67 -37.36
CA PRO A 541 -4.04 29.92 -38.76
C PRO A 541 -4.99 31.13 -38.89
N GLN A 542 -4.86 31.90 -39.98
CA GLN A 542 -5.64 33.13 -40.20
C GLN A 542 -7.15 32.94 -40.00
N LYS A 543 -7.69 31.83 -40.50
CA LYS A 543 -9.13 31.53 -40.44
C LYS A 543 -9.71 31.55 -39.03
N TYR A 544 -8.89 31.31 -37.99
CA TYR A 544 -9.33 31.38 -36.59
C TYR A 544 -9.26 32.81 -36.05
N HIS A 545 -8.30 33.63 -36.49
CA HIS A 545 -8.27 35.06 -36.17
C HIS A 545 -9.42 35.83 -36.82
N ASP A 546 -9.89 35.37 -37.99
CA ASP A 546 -11.00 35.97 -38.73
C ASP A 546 -12.37 35.74 -38.06
N LEU A 547 -12.46 34.83 -37.08
CA LEU A 547 -13.66 34.60 -36.27
C LEU A 547 -13.93 35.76 -35.30
N TYR A 548 -12.90 36.53 -34.94
CA TYR A 548 -12.93 37.50 -33.88
C TYR A 548 -12.73 38.91 -34.40
N ASN A 549 -13.69 39.79 -34.11
CA ASN A 549 -13.52 41.22 -34.33
C ASN A 549 -12.84 41.85 -33.12
N GLU A 550 -11.55 42.18 -33.25
CA GLU A 550 -10.71 42.77 -32.20
C GLU A 550 -11.35 43.98 -31.49
N ASN A 551 -12.09 44.79 -32.24
CA ASN A 551 -12.70 46.02 -31.72
C ASN A 551 -13.93 45.76 -30.84
N THR A 552 -14.48 44.54 -30.83
CA THR A 552 -15.66 44.19 -30.03
C THR A 552 -15.31 43.38 -28.78
N LEU A 553 -14.11 42.79 -28.71
CA LEU A 553 -13.71 41.92 -27.59
C LEU A 553 -13.81 42.64 -26.24
N THR A 554 -14.38 41.98 -25.23
CA THR A 554 -14.43 42.57 -23.89
C THR A 554 -13.05 42.52 -23.24
N LEU A 555 -12.56 43.66 -22.75
CA LEU A 555 -11.35 43.72 -21.94
C LEU A 555 -11.67 43.43 -20.47
N ALA A 556 -10.69 42.89 -19.75
CA ALA A 556 -10.79 42.67 -18.32
C ALA A 556 -11.29 43.94 -17.58
N PRO A 557 -12.47 43.89 -16.92
CA PRO A 557 -13.07 45.08 -16.31
C PRO A 557 -12.33 45.56 -15.05
N PHE A 558 -11.53 44.70 -14.41
CA PHE A 558 -10.73 45.06 -13.24
C PHE A 558 -9.23 44.83 -13.50
N GLN A 559 -8.49 45.92 -13.75
CA GLN A 559 -7.06 45.89 -14.07
C GLN A 559 -6.22 46.54 -12.97
N LYS A 560 -6.52 46.19 -11.72
CA LYS A 560 -5.85 46.73 -10.53
C LYS A 560 -5.52 45.60 -9.56
N MET A 561 -4.59 45.86 -8.66
CA MET A 561 -4.41 44.99 -7.49
C MET A 561 -5.67 45.04 -6.61
N PRO A 562 -6.16 43.90 -6.10
CA PRO A 562 -7.24 43.83 -5.14
C PRO A 562 -6.97 44.68 -3.91
N GLU A 563 -8.03 45.33 -3.41
CA GLU A 563 -7.92 46.11 -2.17
C GLU A 563 -7.56 45.18 -1.01
N GLY A 564 -6.51 45.51 -0.25
CA GLY A 564 -6.11 44.75 0.93
C GLY A 564 -5.16 43.57 0.67
N THR A 565 -4.76 43.34 -0.58
CA THR A 565 -3.68 42.40 -0.93
C THR A 565 -2.31 43.05 -0.78
N ASP A 566 -1.32 42.26 -0.35
CA ASP A 566 0.07 42.69 -0.31
C ASP A 566 0.73 42.59 -1.70
N PRO A 567 1.39 43.65 -2.20
CA PRO A 567 2.09 43.63 -3.50
C PRO A 567 3.09 42.47 -3.69
N PHE A 568 3.65 41.86 -2.64
CA PHE A 568 4.60 40.74 -2.84
C PHE A 568 3.96 39.51 -3.48
N THR A 569 2.63 39.35 -3.39
CA THR A 569 1.92 38.20 -3.97
C THR A 569 1.88 38.28 -5.50
N TYR A 570 2.15 39.45 -6.07
CA TYR A 570 2.21 39.71 -7.50
C TYR A 570 3.58 39.39 -8.08
N LYS A 571 3.61 39.02 -9.37
CA LYS A 571 4.83 38.81 -10.15
C LYS A 571 4.67 39.52 -11.48
N ASP A 572 5.75 40.17 -11.94
CA ASP A 572 5.80 40.69 -13.30
C ASP A 572 5.51 39.58 -14.33
N PRO A 573 4.83 39.90 -15.45
CA PRO A 573 4.55 38.98 -16.54
C PRO A 573 5.82 38.77 -17.39
N THR A 574 6.90 38.31 -16.76
CA THR A 574 8.26 38.20 -17.33
C THR A 574 8.32 37.40 -18.62
N GLU A 575 7.39 36.44 -18.79
CA GLU A 575 7.28 35.66 -20.02
C GLU A 575 6.76 36.49 -21.19
N LEU A 576 5.69 37.26 -20.98
CA LEU A 576 5.13 38.14 -22.00
C LEU A 576 6.07 39.33 -22.28
N LEU A 577 6.70 39.89 -21.24
CA LEU A 577 7.74 40.93 -21.38
C LEU A 577 8.97 40.47 -22.19
N GLY A 578 9.14 39.16 -22.38
CA GLY A 578 10.20 38.60 -23.22
C GLY A 578 10.03 38.84 -24.72
N TYR A 579 8.86 39.29 -25.17
CA TYR A 579 8.57 39.60 -26.58
C TYR A 579 8.81 41.08 -26.90
N LYS A 580 9.34 41.38 -28.09
CA LYS A 580 9.79 42.71 -28.52
C LYS A 580 8.67 43.73 -28.72
N ASP A 581 7.47 43.25 -29.02
CA ASP A 581 6.25 44.05 -29.22
C ASP A 581 5.49 44.32 -27.93
N ILE A 582 5.99 43.82 -26.81
CA ILE A 582 5.48 44.14 -25.48
C ILE A 582 6.31 45.31 -24.92
N PRO A 583 5.67 46.45 -24.59
CA PRO A 583 6.37 47.62 -24.07
C PRO A 583 7.10 47.29 -22.76
N GLN A 584 8.40 47.57 -22.69
CA GLN A 584 9.20 47.30 -21.48
C GLN A 584 8.82 48.26 -20.34
N GLU A 585 8.30 49.44 -20.66
CA GLU A 585 7.77 50.42 -19.70
C GLU A 585 6.48 49.98 -18.96
N TRP A 586 5.92 48.82 -19.30
CA TRP A 586 4.79 48.19 -18.60
C TRP A 586 5.22 47.40 -17.34
N GLU A 587 6.52 47.31 -17.02
CA GLU A 587 7.02 46.66 -15.78
C GLU A 587 6.27 47.12 -14.51
N THR A 588 5.77 46.15 -13.74
CA THR A 588 4.84 46.38 -12.62
C THR A 588 5.53 46.43 -11.25
N GLU A 589 6.70 45.79 -11.08
CA GLU A 589 7.39 45.70 -9.77
C GLU A 589 7.96 47.03 -9.24
N TYR A 590 8.22 48.05 -10.07
CA TYR A 590 8.84 49.31 -9.62
C TYR A 590 7.96 50.57 -9.68
N ASN A 591 6.81 50.52 -10.36
CA ASN A 591 5.96 51.70 -10.61
C ASN A 591 4.55 51.60 -9.99
N GLY A 592 4.34 50.76 -8.98
CA GLY A 592 3.13 50.78 -8.15
C GLY A 592 1.81 50.62 -8.92
N PHE A 593 1.78 49.72 -9.92
CA PHE A 593 0.60 49.46 -10.78
C PHE A 593 0.07 50.71 -11.51
N GLN A 594 0.90 51.71 -11.78
CA GLN A 594 0.46 52.98 -12.40
C GLN A 594 0.16 52.87 -13.90
N ASN A 595 0.69 51.86 -14.58
CA ASN A 595 0.51 51.65 -16.03
C ASN A 595 -0.21 50.32 -16.29
N VAL A 596 -1.22 50.36 -17.16
CA VAL A 596 -1.84 49.18 -17.77
C VAL A 596 -1.32 49.03 -19.20
N LEU A 597 -1.25 47.80 -19.71
CA LEU A 597 -0.88 47.55 -21.10
C LEU A 597 -1.83 48.32 -22.04
N GLU A 598 -1.32 48.88 -23.14
CA GLU A 598 -2.13 49.63 -24.10
C GLU A 598 -3.37 48.82 -24.54
N LEU A 599 -4.55 49.44 -24.52
CA LEU A 599 -5.83 48.73 -24.74
C LEU A 599 -5.89 48.03 -26.10
N GLU A 600 -5.30 48.64 -27.13
CA GLU A 600 -5.17 48.03 -28.46
C GLU A 600 -4.34 46.75 -28.41
N LYS A 601 -3.19 46.77 -27.71
CA LYS A 601 -2.34 45.60 -27.54
C LYS A 601 -3.03 44.49 -26.74
N GLN A 602 -3.81 44.84 -25.72
CA GLN A 602 -4.62 43.86 -24.98
C GLN A 602 -5.64 43.16 -25.90
N ARG A 603 -6.32 43.91 -26.77
CA ARG A 603 -7.30 43.34 -27.72
C ARG A 603 -6.63 42.43 -28.75
N GLU A 604 -5.47 42.83 -29.24
CA GLU A 604 -4.65 42.03 -30.14
C GLU A 604 -4.24 40.68 -29.51
N LEU A 605 -3.81 40.72 -28.24
CA LEU A 605 -3.47 39.53 -27.45
C LEU A 605 -4.70 38.64 -27.22
N LEU A 606 -5.83 39.20 -26.79
CA LEU A 606 -7.09 38.47 -26.59
C LEU A 606 -7.56 37.80 -27.87
N ARG A 607 -7.60 38.55 -28.98
CA ARG A 607 -7.97 38.01 -30.30
C ARG A 607 -7.12 36.80 -30.66
N SER A 608 -5.82 36.89 -30.41
CA SER A 608 -4.88 35.82 -30.74
C SER A 608 -4.99 34.62 -29.79
N TYR A 609 -5.26 34.85 -28.50
CA TYR A 609 -5.54 33.80 -27.52
C TYR A 609 -6.83 33.04 -27.87
N TYR A 610 -7.92 33.75 -28.19
CA TYR A 610 -9.18 33.13 -28.60
C TYR A 610 -9.08 32.42 -29.96
N ALA A 611 -8.30 32.96 -30.91
CA ALA A 611 -7.97 32.26 -32.16
C ALA A 611 -7.24 30.94 -31.89
N CYS A 612 -6.29 30.93 -30.95
CA CYS A 612 -5.62 29.72 -30.49
C CYS A 612 -6.60 28.71 -29.86
N ALA A 613 -7.54 29.17 -29.01
CA ALA A 613 -8.56 28.31 -28.42
C ALA A 613 -9.47 27.66 -29.48
N SER A 614 -9.97 28.44 -30.46
CA SER A 614 -10.76 27.90 -31.59
C SER A 614 -9.98 26.94 -32.47
N TYR A 615 -8.68 27.20 -32.64
CA TYR A 615 -7.81 26.32 -33.40
C TYR A 615 -7.68 24.94 -32.72
N ILE A 616 -7.45 24.92 -31.41
CA ILE A 616 -7.38 23.68 -30.63
C ILE A 616 -8.73 22.98 -30.56
N ASP A 617 -9.84 23.71 -30.43
CA ASP A 617 -11.19 23.15 -30.52
C ASP A 617 -11.40 22.32 -31.81
N ALA A 618 -11.00 22.89 -32.95
CA ALA A 618 -11.08 22.19 -34.22
C ALA A 618 -10.19 20.93 -34.27
N GLN A 619 -9.02 20.96 -33.61
CA GLN A 619 -8.11 19.82 -33.55
C GLN A 619 -8.67 18.68 -32.68
N ILE A 620 -9.27 19.01 -31.53
CA ILE A 620 -10.00 18.05 -30.69
C ILE A 620 -11.16 17.43 -31.48
N GLY A 621 -11.88 18.25 -32.27
CA GLY A 621 -12.96 17.79 -33.12
C GLY A 621 -12.55 16.70 -34.11
N LYS A 622 -11.36 16.84 -34.72
CA LYS A 622 -10.82 15.81 -35.63
C LYS A 622 -10.55 14.49 -34.91
N ILE A 623 -9.94 14.54 -33.72
CA ILE A 623 -9.60 13.36 -32.91
C ILE A 623 -10.87 12.62 -32.49
N VAL A 624 -11.85 13.33 -31.91
CA VAL A 624 -13.11 12.73 -31.46
C VAL A 624 -13.90 12.16 -32.63
N THR A 625 -13.98 12.88 -33.75
CA THR A 625 -14.63 12.38 -34.98
C THR A 625 -13.98 11.08 -35.46
N LYS A 626 -12.65 10.97 -35.38
CA LYS A 626 -11.95 9.74 -35.73
C LYS A 626 -12.30 8.59 -34.78
N LEU A 627 -12.32 8.86 -33.48
CA LEU A 627 -12.66 7.88 -32.45
C LEU A 627 -14.08 7.33 -32.63
N GLU A 628 -15.05 8.22 -32.93
CA GLU A 628 -16.41 7.85 -33.31
C GLU A 628 -16.43 7.01 -34.60
N ALA A 629 -15.69 7.41 -35.63
CA ALA A 629 -15.66 6.74 -36.93
C ALA A 629 -15.08 5.31 -36.89
N VAL A 630 -14.17 5.03 -35.97
CA VAL A 630 -13.62 3.66 -35.78
C VAL A 630 -14.43 2.82 -34.79
N GLY A 631 -15.51 3.38 -34.20
CA GLY A 631 -16.39 2.67 -33.29
C GLY A 631 -15.82 2.47 -31.88
N GLU A 632 -14.80 3.23 -31.48
CA GLU A 632 -14.15 3.12 -30.17
C GLU A 632 -14.63 4.20 -29.18
N ALA A 633 -15.58 5.08 -29.58
CA ALA A 633 -16.07 6.14 -28.69
C ALA A 633 -16.88 5.60 -27.50
N GLU A 634 -17.67 4.54 -27.69
CA GLU A 634 -18.57 3.97 -26.67
C GLU A 634 -17.84 3.19 -25.56
N ASN A 635 -16.53 3.03 -25.66
CA ASN A 635 -15.67 2.34 -24.69
C ASN A 635 -14.43 3.17 -24.29
N THR A 636 -14.40 4.46 -24.63
CA THR A 636 -13.28 5.35 -24.32
C THR A 636 -13.70 6.44 -23.32
N LEU A 637 -13.02 6.51 -22.17
CA LEU A 637 -13.10 7.68 -21.28
C LEU A 637 -12.35 8.84 -21.95
N ILE A 638 -13.04 9.94 -22.23
CA ILE A 638 -12.42 11.14 -22.80
C ILE A 638 -12.29 12.18 -21.69
N VAL A 639 -11.07 12.59 -21.39
CA VAL A 639 -10.77 13.66 -20.42
C VAL A 639 -10.18 14.84 -21.18
N ILE A 640 -10.78 16.01 -21.03
CA ILE A 640 -10.27 17.27 -21.59
C ILE A 640 -9.98 18.21 -20.44
N THR A 641 -8.71 18.62 -20.33
CA THR A 641 -8.27 19.55 -19.28
C THR A 641 -7.19 20.50 -19.77
N SER A 642 -6.92 21.51 -18.95
CA SER A 642 -5.68 22.29 -19.00
C SER A 642 -4.71 21.86 -17.89
N ASP A 643 -3.43 22.20 -18.01
CA ASP A 643 -2.46 22.05 -16.92
C ASP A 643 -2.56 23.19 -15.90
N HIS A 644 -2.89 24.41 -16.33
CA HIS A 644 -3.24 25.53 -15.46
C HIS A 644 -4.01 26.62 -16.24
N GLY A 645 -4.54 27.61 -15.53
CA GLY A 645 -5.21 28.76 -16.14
C GLY A 645 -4.23 29.80 -16.71
N PHE A 646 -4.76 30.95 -17.11
CA PHE A 646 -4.02 32.06 -17.68
C PHE A 646 -4.77 33.38 -17.45
N ASN A 647 -4.03 34.42 -17.07
CA ASN A 647 -4.57 35.78 -16.90
C ASN A 647 -4.56 36.52 -18.24
N LEU A 648 -5.67 37.19 -18.57
CA LEU A 648 -5.88 37.90 -19.83
C LEU A 648 -6.12 39.41 -19.60
N GLY A 649 -5.38 40.00 -18.66
CA GLY A 649 -5.45 41.42 -18.29
C GLY A 649 -6.14 41.69 -16.96
N ASP A 650 -6.86 40.72 -16.39
CA ASP A 650 -7.39 40.83 -15.02
C ASP A 650 -6.25 41.10 -14.04
N HIS A 651 -6.52 41.97 -13.08
CA HIS A 651 -5.54 42.42 -12.10
C HIS A 651 -4.29 43.09 -12.69
N ASN A 652 -4.36 43.55 -13.94
CA ASN A 652 -3.21 44.01 -14.74
C ASN A 652 -2.15 42.91 -14.92
N MET A 653 -2.57 41.64 -14.93
CA MET A 653 -1.69 40.48 -15.07
C MET A 653 -1.91 39.77 -16.40
N TRP A 654 -0.82 39.23 -16.93
CA TRP A 654 -0.83 38.29 -18.04
C TRP A 654 0.05 37.08 -17.68
N GLY A 655 -0.33 35.88 -18.13
CA GLY A 655 0.38 34.66 -17.76
C GLY A 655 -0.19 33.96 -16.53
N LYS A 656 0.63 33.11 -15.88
CA LYS A 656 0.16 32.09 -14.92
C LYS A 656 0.74 32.16 -13.50
N HIS A 657 1.72 33.00 -13.25
CA HIS A 657 2.58 32.87 -12.07
C HIS A 657 2.01 33.46 -10.75
N ASN A 658 0.79 33.09 -10.36
CA ASN A 658 0.11 33.58 -9.15
C ASN A 658 -0.98 32.60 -8.66
N LEU A 659 -1.56 32.87 -7.48
CA LEU A 659 -2.59 32.06 -6.83
C LEU A 659 -4.01 32.62 -6.98
N LEU A 660 -4.26 33.49 -7.97
CA LEU A 660 -5.61 33.97 -8.28
C LEU A 660 -6.37 32.92 -9.07
N GLN A 661 -7.70 33.04 -9.11
CA GLN A 661 -8.60 32.09 -9.74
C GLN A 661 -8.24 31.85 -11.21
N ASN A 662 -7.99 32.90 -11.97
CA ASN A 662 -7.67 32.81 -13.40
C ASN A 662 -6.38 32.05 -13.70
N ALA A 663 -5.45 31.95 -12.74
CA ALA A 663 -4.22 31.17 -12.90
C ALA A 663 -4.38 29.71 -12.47
N SER A 664 -5.21 29.42 -11.47
CA SER A 664 -5.32 28.08 -10.91
C SER A 664 -6.50 27.26 -11.43
N GLN A 665 -7.60 27.91 -11.82
CA GLN A 665 -8.79 27.25 -12.35
C GLN A 665 -8.55 26.78 -13.78
N VAL A 666 -9.03 25.58 -14.09
CA VAL A 666 -8.85 24.94 -15.39
C VAL A 666 -10.20 24.44 -15.91
N PRO A 667 -10.41 24.44 -17.24
CA PRO A 667 -11.53 23.69 -17.81
C PRO A 667 -11.29 22.20 -17.55
N LEU A 668 -12.30 21.48 -17.06
CA LEU A 668 -12.28 20.02 -16.95
C LEU A 668 -13.63 19.46 -17.44
N ILE A 669 -13.57 18.65 -18.49
CA ILE A 669 -14.72 17.97 -19.08
C ILE A 669 -14.39 16.48 -19.18
N ILE A 670 -15.31 15.64 -18.72
CA ILE A 670 -15.18 14.17 -18.78
C ILE A 670 -16.37 13.59 -19.54
N ILE A 671 -16.10 12.79 -20.58
CA ILE A 671 -17.07 11.93 -21.23
C ILE A 671 -16.87 10.51 -20.68
N ASP A 672 -17.78 10.07 -19.81
CA ASP A 672 -17.77 8.72 -19.23
C ASP A 672 -18.74 7.79 -19.99
N PRO A 673 -18.25 6.83 -20.79
CA PRO A 673 -19.12 5.94 -21.55
C PRO A 673 -19.92 4.97 -20.66
N THR A 674 -19.59 4.84 -19.38
CA THR A 674 -20.34 3.99 -18.45
C THR A 674 -21.58 4.68 -17.87
N ASP A 675 -21.70 6.00 -18.03
CA ASP A 675 -22.71 6.85 -17.38
C ASP A 675 -22.75 6.71 -15.84
N ILE A 676 -21.69 6.18 -15.21
CA ILE A 676 -21.62 5.99 -13.76
C ILE A 676 -21.20 7.28 -13.08
N LEU A 677 -20.18 7.97 -13.62
CA LEU A 677 -19.70 9.25 -13.10
C LEU A 677 -20.86 10.25 -13.10
N LYS A 678 -20.99 11.03 -12.04
CA LYS A 678 -21.99 12.10 -11.92
C LYS A 678 -21.28 13.42 -11.68
N GLY A 679 -21.81 14.49 -12.28
CA GLY A 679 -21.34 15.84 -12.03
C GLY A 679 -21.50 16.25 -10.57
N THR A 680 -20.66 17.18 -10.13
CA THR A 680 -20.66 17.71 -8.77
C THR A 680 -20.26 19.19 -8.78
N ASP A 681 -20.84 19.96 -7.86
CA ASP A 681 -20.49 21.37 -7.63
C ASP A 681 -19.28 21.51 -6.66
N ARG A 682 -18.73 20.37 -6.19
CA ARG A 682 -17.54 20.34 -5.32
C ARG A 682 -16.33 20.91 -6.04
N SER A 683 -15.41 21.51 -5.27
CA SER A 683 -14.07 21.80 -5.78
C SER A 683 -13.37 20.49 -6.08
N VAL A 684 -12.86 20.32 -7.29
CA VAL A 684 -12.06 19.16 -7.69
C VAL A 684 -10.68 19.61 -8.11
N GLN A 685 -9.72 18.70 -8.17
CA GLN A 685 -8.32 19.03 -8.47
C GLN A 685 -7.72 18.04 -9.47
N LEU A 686 -6.74 18.48 -10.25
CA LEU A 686 -6.20 17.64 -11.34
C LEU A 686 -5.57 16.33 -10.86
N ILE A 687 -5.07 16.28 -9.61
CA ILE A 687 -4.55 15.05 -8.99
C ILE A 687 -5.64 13.98 -8.79
N ASP A 688 -6.92 14.35 -8.83
CA ASP A 688 -8.08 13.44 -8.76
C ASP A 688 -8.20 12.58 -10.03
N LEU A 689 -7.61 13.01 -11.15
CA LEU A 689 -7.71 12.31 -12.43
C LEU A 689 -7.00 10.95 -12.43
N TYR A 690 -5.87 10.83 -11.72
CA TYR A 690 -5.16 9.56 -11.62
C TYR A 690 -6.03 8.47 -10.95
N PRO A 691 -6.51 8.61 -9.70
CA PRO A 691 -7.37 7.59 -9.10
C PRO A 691 -8.70 7.39 -9.85
N THR A 692 -9.22 8.43 -10.51
CA THR A 692 -10.44 8.32 -11.35
C THR A 692 -10.22 7.42 -12.55
N ILE A 693 -9.09 7.59 -13.26
CA ILE A 693 -8.75 6.74 -14.40
C ILE A 693 -8.51 5.30 -13.95
N CYS A 694 -7.86 5.08 -12.80
CA CYS A 694 -7.71 3.74 -12.22
C CYS A 694 -9.05 3.05 -11.94
N ASP A 695 -10.05 3.77 -11.40
CA ASP A 695 -11.38 3.21 -11.19
C ASP A 695 -12.09 2.88 -12.50
N TYR A 696 -12.00 3.78 -13.49
CA TYR A 696 -12.55 3.53 -14.80
C TYR A 696 -11.93 2.27 -15.42
N THR A 697 -10.60 2.17 -15.46
CA THR A 697 -9.86 1.06 -16.08
C THR A 697 -9.81 -0.22 -15.24
N ASN A 698 -10.40 -0.23 -14.03
CA ASN A 698 -10.24 -1.31 -13.04
C ASN A 698 -8.77 -1.62 -12.70
N THR A 699 -7.89 -0.62 -12.75
CA THR A 699 -6.45 -0.78 -12.41
C THR A 699 -6.22 -0.53 -10.92
N PRO A 700 -5.42 -1.36 -10.22
CA PRO A 700 -5.11 -1.15 -8.81
C PRO A 700 -4.47 0.22 -8.54
N LYS A 701 -5.06 1.00 -7.63
CA LYS A 701 -4.56 2.33 -7.24
C LYS A 701 -3.27 2.21 -6.39
N PRO A 702 -2.22 2.98 -6.69
CA PRO A 702 -1.08 3.10 -5.80
C PRO A 702 -1.45 3.71 -4.44
N GLN A 703 -0.79 3.29 -3.36
CA GLN A 703 -1.06 3.78 -2.01
C GLN A 703 -0.60 5.23 -1.76
N PHE A 704 0.30 5.76 -2.59
CA PHE A 704 0.86 7.11 -2.43
C PHE A 704 -0.03 8.23 -2.98
N LEU A 705 -1.15 7.90 -3.63
CA LEU A 705 -2.02 8.90 -4.26
C LEU A 705 -2.61 9.85 -3.21
N GLN A 706 -2.61 11.15 -3.52
CA GLN A 706 -3.17 12.20 -2.64
C GLN A 706 -4.45 12.82 -3.21
N GLY A 707 -4.84 12.45 -4.44
CA GLY A 707 -6.13 12.80 -5.05
C GLY A 707 -7.24 11.82 -4.68
N ASN A 708 -8.49 12.26 -4.84
CA ASN A 708 -9.68 11.44 -4.62
C ASN A 708 -10.32 11.06 -5.96
N SER A 709 -10.81 9.84 -6.11
CA SER A 709 -11.53 9.45 -7.33
C SER A 709 -12.86 10.20 -7.44
N LEU A 710 -13.19 10.65 -8.66
CA LEU A 710 -14.44 11.31 -8.98
C LEU A 710 -15.65 10.34 -9.03
N TYR A 711 -15.43 9.02 -8.94
CA TYR A 711 -16.48 8.01 -8.76
C TYR A 711 -16.98 7.87 -7.31
N ILE A 712 -16.31 8.53 -6.35
CA ILE A 712 -16.65 8.45 -4.93
C ILE A 712 -17.96 9.19 -4.63
N ALA A 713 -18.85 8.55 -3.88
CA ALA A 713 -20.06 9.16 -3.36
C ALA A 713 -19.74 10.23 -2.29
N ASP A 714 -20.49 11.32 -2.28
CA ASP A 714 -20.28 12.54 -1.46
C ASP A 714 -20.14 12.31 0.06
N HIS A 715 -20.51 11.14 0.56
CA HIS A 715 -20.51 10.81 1.99
C HIS A 715 -19.41 9.86 2.43
N GLN A 716 -18.54 9.40 1.52
CA GLN A 716 -17.42 8.54 1.89
C GLN A 716 -16.32 9.33 2.59
N GLU A 717 -15.76 8.74 3.65
CA GLU A 717 -14.60 9.28 4.35
C GLU A 717 -13.33 9.06 3.51
N THR A 718 -12.54 10.12 3.34
CA THR A 718 -11.32 10.14 2.51
C THR A 718 -10.16 10.72 3.30
N ASP A 719 -8.92 10.39 2.90
CA ASP A 719 -7.70 10.87 3.59
C ASP A 719 -7.55 12.39 3.55
N TYR A 720 -7.89 12.99 2.40
CA TYR A 720 -7.97 14.43 2.19
C TYR A 720 -9.42 14.87 2.00
N PRO A 721 -9.83 16.06 2.48
CA PRO A 721 -11.22 16.51 2.37
C PRO A 721 -11.72 16.51 0.91
N LEU A 722 -12.85 15.84 0.67
CA LEU A 722 -13.41 15.61 -0.67
C LEU A 722 -13.92 16.88 -1.38
N ASP A 723 -14.23 17.95 -0.62
CA ASP A 723 -14.77 19.22 -1.12
C ASP A 723 -13.75 20.37 -1.14
N LEU A 724 -12.45 20.04 -1.08
CA LEU A 724 -11.35 20.99 -0.97
C LEU A 724 -10.32 20.75 -2.07
N ALA A 725 -10.06 21.78 -2.88
CA ALA A 725 -8.95 21.78 -3.83
C ALA A 725 -7.80 22.66 -3.31
N VAL A 726 -6.56 22.22 -3.50
CA VAL A 726 -5.37 22.93 -3.01
C VAL A 726 -4.41 23.27 -4.14
N THR A 727 -4.02 24.54 -4.23
CA THR A 727 -3.01 25.03 -5.18
C THR A 727 -1.82 25.59 -4.42
N TYR A 728 -0.62 25.15 -4.78
CA TYR A 728 0.65 25.60 -4.21
C TYR A 728 1.41 26.50 -5.19
N TYR A 729 2.06 27.55 -4.67
CA TYR A 729 2.98 28.37 -5.46
C TYR A 729 4.17 28.86 -4.62
N LYS A 730 5.38 28.68 -5.17
CA LYS A 730 6.64 29.06 -4.49
C LYS A 730 7.08 30.47 -4.92
N LYS A 731 6.96 31.46 -4.03
CA LYS A 731 7.34 32.87 -4.28
C LYS A 731 8.55 33.28 -3.43
N SER A 732 9.32 34.30 -3.82
CA SER A 732 10.58 34.67 -3.13
C SER A 732 10.33 34.97 -1.64
N GLY A 733 10.92 34.14 -0.75
CA GLY A 733 10.78 34.27 0.70
C GLY A 733 9.47 33.76 1.32
N SER A 734 8.54 33.16 0.55
CA SER A 734 7.27 32.64 1.09
C SER A 734 6.72 31.46 0.28
N ASN A 735 5.98 30.55 0.92
CA ASN A 735 5.14 29.56 0.26
C ASN A 735 3.69 30.05 0.29
N GLY A 736 3.02 30.01 -0.87
CA GLY A 736 1.60 30.32 -0.98
C GLY A 736 0.78 29.04 -1.16
N TYR A 737 -0.27 28.89 -0.35
CA TYR A 737 -1.25 27.81 -0.45
C TYR A 737 -2.65 28.39 -0.57
N THR A 738 -3.35 28.09 -1.66
CA THR A 738 -4.76 28.42 -1.82
C THR A 738 -5.61 27.18 -1.54
N PHE A 739 -6.70 27.39 -0.80
CA PHE A 739 -7.68 26.38 -0.42
C PHE A 739 -9.03 26.81 -0.99
N LYS A 740 -9.56 26.06 -1.96
CA LYS A 740 -10.82 26.34 -2.63
C LYS A 740 -11.90 25.35 -2.19
N LYS A 741 -13.00 25.84 -1.64
CA LYS A 741 -14.19 25.02 -1.31
C LYS A 741 -15.44 25.66 -1.88
N GLY A 742 -16.05 25.01 -2.87
CA GLY A 742 -17.21 25.56 -3.59
C GLY A 742 -16.90 26.97 -4.07
N ASN A 743 -17.65 27.95 -3.58
CA ASN A 743 -17.51 29.35 -3.93
C ASN A 743 -16.54 30.16 -3.05
N ASP A 744 -15.78 29.54 -2.16
CA ASP A 744 -14.82 30.25 -1.30
C ASP A 744 -13.38 29.89 -1.63
N ARG A 745 -12.49 30.89 -1.59
CA ARG A 745 -11.04 30.76 -1.76
C ARG A 745 -10.35 31.42 -0.57
N TYR A 746 -9.46 30.69 0.07
CA TYR A 746 -8.61 31.19 1.14
C TYR A 746 -7.16 30.92 0.79
N THR A 747 -6.35 31.97 0.71
CA THR A 747 -4.90 31.87 0.46
C THR A 747 -4.14 32.22 1.73
N MET A 748 -3.18 31.37 2.09
CA MET A 748 -2.19 31.70 3.12
C MET A 748 -0.81 31.80 2.50
N TRP A 749 -0.08 32.84 2.88
CA TRP A 749 1.33 33.04 2.52
C TRP A 749 2.17 32.92 3.77
N THR A 750 3.08 31.93 3.80
CA THR A 750 3.93 31.69 4.96
C THR A 750 4.96 32.80 5.15
N ASN A 751 5.42 32.98 6.38
CA ASN A 751 6.41 34.00 6.69
C ASN A 751 7.80 33.69 6.11
N ASP A 752 8.11 32.40 5.95
CA ASP A 752 9.34 31.91 5.35
C ASP A 752 9.09 30.64 4.49
N ARG A 753 10.00 30.36 3.57
CA ARG A 753 9.95 29.19 2.66
C ARG A 753 10.20 27.85 3.35
N SER A 754 10.83 27.81 4.52
CA SER A 754 10.96 26.57 5.30
C SER A 754 9.64 26.13 5.95
N MET A 755 8.64 27.02 5.97
CA MET A 755 7.30 26.67 6.44
C MET A 755 6.56 25.97 5.30
N SER A 756 6.71 24.66 5.24
CA SER A 756 6.01 23.75 4.34
C SER A 756 5.36 22.61 5.14
N PRO A 757 4.31 21.96 4.64
CA PRO A 757 3.74 20.77 5.27
C PRO A 757 4.73 19.58 5.31
N ILE A 758 5.84 19.63 4.56
CA ILE A 758 6.96 18.67 4.70
C ILE A 758 7.83 18.97 5.92
N GLU A 759 7.98 20.22 6.35
CA GLU A 759 9.01 20.62 7.32
C GLU A 759 8.45 21.21 8.63
N THR A 760 7.21 21.70 8.62
CA THR A 760 6.62 22.49 9.70
C THR A 760 5.20 22.02 9.98
N SER A 761 4.88 21.65 11.23
CA SER A 761 3.50 21.35 11.62
C SER A 761 2.64 22.61 11.62
N PHE A 762 1.33 22.46 11.37
CA PHE A 762 0.45 23.61 11.14
C PHE A 762 0.47 24.64 12.30
N GLN A 763 0.53 24.18 13.54
CA GLN A 763 0.60 25.02 14.74
C GLN A 763 1.83 25.97 14.80
N ASN A 764 2.89 25.62 14.07
CA ASN A 764 4.14 26.39 14.00
C ASN A 764 4.22 27.26 12.74
N VAL A 765 3.21 27.19 11.86
CA VAL A 765 3.15 28.02 10.67
C VAL A 765 2.83 29.45 11.09
N THR A 766 3.70 30.38 10.72
CA THR A 766 3.43 31.81 10.82
C THR A 766 3.18 32.36 9.43
N LEU A 767 2.23 33.29 9.33
CA LEU A 767 1.76 33.83 8.06
C LEU A 767 2.29 35.24 7.86
N ARG A 768 2.81 35.50 6.66
CA ARG A 768 3.13 36.84 6.17
C ARG A 768 1.86 37.59 5.77
N HIS A 769 0.95 36.89 5.11
CA HIS A 769 -0.27 37.46 4.57
C HIS A 769 -1.33 36.39 4.35
N GLU A 770 -2.59 36.82 4.34
CA GLU A 770 -3.75 35.98 4.12
C GLU A 770 -4.72 36.70 3.18
N GLU A 771 -5.36 35.93 2.31
CA GLU A 771 -6.35 36.45 1.36
C GLU A 771 -7.61 35.60 1.41
N PHE A 772 -8.78 36.24 1.33
CA PHE A 772 -10.05 35.54 1.19
C PHE A 772 -10.91 36.20 0.11
N TYR A 773 -11.42 35.37 -0.80
CA TYR A 773 -12.34 35.76 -1.87
C TYR A 773 -13.52 34.78 -1.91
N SER A 774 -14.74 35.31 -2.02
CA SER A 774 -15.97 34.53 -2.17
C SER A 774 -16.61 34.90 -3.50
N TYR A 775 -17.02 33.91 -4.28
CA TYR A 775 -17.62 34.07 -5.61
C TYR A 775 -19.13 33.79 -5.53
N GLN A 776 -20.01 34.72 -5.90
CA GLN A 776 -21.44 34.38 -6.12
C GLN A 776 -21.72 33.95 -7.56
N SER A 777 -20.81 34.24 -8.48
CA SER A 777 -20.80 33.77 -9.86
C SER A 777 -19.36 33.64 -10.35
N ILE A 778 -19.15 32.90 -11.45
CA ILE A 778 -17.82 32.77 -12.09
C ILE A 778 -17.30 34.10 -12.65
N GLN A 779 -18.13 35.15 -12.71
CA GLN A 779 -17.81 36.48 -13.24
C GLN A 779 -17.29 37.45 -12.17
N GLU A 780 -17.16 37.03 -10.90
CA GLU A 780 -16.61 37.88 -9.83
C GLU A 780 -15.07 37.91 -9.87
N LEU A 781 -14.50 39.11 -9.78
CA LEU A 781 -13.15 39.45 -10.26
C LEU A 781 -12.11 39.60 -9.14
N GLU A 782 -12.32 38.95 -7.99
CA GLU A 782 -11.40 39.02 -6.83
C GLU A 782 -10.97 40.45 -6.44
N THR A 783 -11.87 41.43 -6.51
CA THR A 783 -11.47 42.86 -6.46
C THR A 783 -11.02 43.37 -5.09
N LYS A 784 -11.30 42.63 -4.02
CA LYS A 784 -11.02 43.01 -2.64
C LYS A 784 -10.76 41.77 -1.79
N ASN A 785 -9.67 41.81 -1.04
CA ASN A 785 -9.34 40.81 -0.02
C ASN A 785 -10.28 40.99 1.19
N GLU A 786 -11.19 40.04 1.37
CA GLU A 786 -12.22 40.08 2.40
C GLU A 786 -11.82 39.35 3.69
N ILE A 787 -10.52 39.07 3.90
CA ILE A 787 -10.01 38.34 5.08
C ILE A 787 -10.39 38.97 6.42
N ASN A 788 -10.58 40.29 6.45
CA ASN A 788 -10.96 41.05 7.64
C ASN A 788 -12.46 41.39 7.71
N ASN A 789 -13.29 40.85 6.81
CA ASN A 789 -14.72 41.15 6.77
C ASN A 789 -15.50 40.28 7.77
N PRO A 790 -16.15 40.88 8.78
CA PRO A 790 -16.89 40.12 9.81
C PRO A 790 -18.00 39.22 9.24
N SER A 791 -18.57 39.57 8.08
CA SER A 791 -19.66 38.83 7.45
C SER A 791 -19.22 37.46 6.94
N TYR A 792 -17.92 37.28 6.67
CA TYR A 792 -17.35 36.04 6.16
C TYR A 792 -16.57 35.24 7.20
N GLN A 793 -16.48 35.72 8.45
CA GLN A 793 -15.61 35.13 9.48
C GLN A 793 -15.86 33.63 9.69
N ASN A 794 -17.11 33.17 9.66
CA ASN A 794 -17.43 31.75 9.81
C ASN A 794 -16.91 30.91 8.62
N ARG A 795 -17.01 31.43 7.40
CA ARG A 795 -16.54 30.75 6.17
C ARG A 795 -15.01 30.74 6.12
N ILE A 796 -14.37 31.85 6.48
CA ILE A 796 -12.91 31.96 6.64
C ILE A 796 -12.41 30.96 7.68
N ASN A 797 -13.06 30.88 8.85
CA ASN A 797 -12.67 29.94 9.89
C ASN A 797 -12.87 28.47 9.47
N ASP A 798 -13.91 28.15 8.68
CA ASP A 798 -14.07 26.80 8.12
C ASP A 798 -12.92 26.45 7.17
N LEU A 799 -12.54 27.36 6.26
CA LEU A 799 -11.42 27.14 5.36
C LEU A 799 -10.07 27.08 6.08
N ARG A 800 -9.84 27.88 7.12
CA ARG A 800 -8.64 27.75 7.99
C ARG A 800 -8.58 26.39 8.66
N ARG A 801 -9.71 25.89 9.18
CA ARG A 801 -9.81 24.55 9.77
C ARG A 801 -9.54 23.46 8.73
N LEU A 802 -10.06 23.60 7.51
CA LEU A 802 -9.79 22.65 6.43
C LEU A 802 -8.34 22.69 5.97
N ALA A 803 -7.73 23.87 5.93
CA ALA A 803 -6.30 24.05 5.67
C ALA A 803 -5.46 23.35 6.75
N GLU A 804 -5.81 23.50 8.03
CA GLU A 804 -5.17 22.78 9.14
C GLU A 804 -5.29 21.26 8.99
N VAL A 805 -6.49 20.76 8.67
CA VAL A 805 -6.72 19.32 8.46
C VAL A 805 -5.86 18.81 7.31
N TRP A 806 -5.88 19.48 6.16
CA TRP A 806 -5.08 19.12 5.00
C TRP A 806 -3.58 19.12 5.34
N TRP A 807 -3.11 20.19 5.98
CA TRP A 807 -1.70 20.37 6.33
C TRP A 807 -1.22 19.31 7.32
N ASN A 808 -1.99 19.04 8.37
CA ASN A 808 -1.64 18.03 9.37
C ASN A 808 -1.68 16.61 8.80
N ARG A 809 -2.58 16.33 7.84
CA ARG A 809 -2.59 15.04 7.13
C ARG A 809 -1.36 14.87 6.27
N TYR A 810 -1.01 15.90 5.50
CA TYR A 810 0.20 15.91 4.70
C TYR A 810 1.45 15.73 5.58
N TYR A 811 1.57 16.56 6.62
CA TYR A 811 2.66 16.48 7.60
C TYR A 811 2.72 15.10 8.27
N GLY A 812 1.58 14.55 8.65
CA GLY A 812 1.51 13.20 9.24
C GLY A 812 2.01 12.13 8.28
N GLN A 813 1.67 12.20 6.99
CA GLN A 813 2.15 11.24 5.98
C GLN A 813 3.66 11.33 5.74
N THR A 814 4.25 12.53 5.78
CA THR A 814 5.71 12.70 5.62
C THR A 814 6.50 12.35 6.88
N HIS A 815 5.86 12.42 8.06
CA HIS A 815 6.48 12.19 9.36
C HIS A 815 5.90 10.95 10.08
N GLN A 816 5.22 10.06 9.36
CA GLN A 816 4.67 8.81 9.92
C GLN A 816 5.79 7.84 10.39
N ASN A 817 7.03 8.12 9.99
CA ASN A 817 8.26 7.44 10.41
C ASN A 817 9.18 8.32 11.29
N ASP A 818 8.70 9.45 11.83
CA ASP A 818 9.45 10.35 12.74
C ASP A 818 9.67 9.76 14.16
N THR A 819 9.85 8.45 14.22
CA THR A 819 10.52 7.76 15.33
C THR A 819 11.98 7.43 14.99
N GLU A 820 12.51 7.85 13.82
CA GLU A 820 13.89 7.58 13.41
C GLU A 820 14.74 8.86 13.22
N ASN A 821 15.84 8.92 13.97
CA ASN A 821 16.84 10.00 14.08
C ASN A 821 17.37 10.55 12.73
N LEU A 822 17.28 11.86 12.48
CA LEU A 822 17.74 12.51 11.21
C LEU A 822 18.85 13.57 11.38
N ILE A 823 19.86 13.50 10.49
CA ILE A 823 20.93 14.51 10.28
C ILE A 823 20.43 15.57 9.27
N LEU A 824 20.54 16.87 9.58
CA LEU A 824 20.13 17.96 8.68
C LEU A 824 21.35 18.70 8.10
N VAL A 825 21.42 18.83 6.76
CA VAL A 825 22.34 19.74 6.06
C VAL A 825 21.59 21.03 5.74
N ASN A 826 21.94 22.14 6.38
CA ASN A 826 21.24 23.43 6.19
C ASN A 826 22.12 24.43 5.42
N PRO A 827 21.71 24.89 4.22
CA PRO A 827 22.48 25.86 3.45
C PRO A 827 22.38 27.32 3.92
N ASN A 828 21.49 27.70 4.84
CA ASN A 828 21.32 29.11 5.26
C ASN A 828 21.05 29.30 6.76
N PHE A 829 21.86 28.70 7.64
CA PHE A 829 21.85 29.07 9.05
C PHE A 829 22.93 30.11 9.39
N GLU A 830 22.83 31.33 8.84
CA GLU A 830 23.47 32.54 9.42
C GLU A 830 22.75 33.81 8.93
N GLU A 831 22.11 34.56 9.83
CA GLU A 831 22.44 35.98 9.92
C GLU A 831 23.03 36.22 11.30
N GLY A 832 24.33 36.50 11.33
CA GLY A 832 25.09 36.78 12.53
C GLY A 832 26.59 36.81 12.28
N ILE A 833 27.03 37.65 11.33
CA ILE A 833 28.44 37.97 11.11
C ILE A 833 29.03 38.53 12.41
N GLU A 834 29.99 37.83 13.00
CA GLU A 834 31.17 38.44 13.63
C GLU A 834 32.30 37.39 13.65
N ASN A 835 33.09 37.39 12.57
CA ASN A 835 34.33 36.63 12.34
C ASN A 835 34.24 35.26 11.61
N GLY A 836 33.79 35.29 10.35
CA GLY A 836 34.47 34.54 9.27
C GLY A 836 33.95 33.16 8.90
N TRP A 837 32.84 33.11 8.14
CA TRP A 837 32.40 31.94 7.37
C TRP A 837 31.95 32.37 5.96
N SER A 838 32.45 31.72 4.90
CA SER A 838 32.01 31.90 3.51
C SER A 838 31.74 30.55 2.88
N THR A 839 30.59 30.37 2.23
CA THR A 839 30.14 29.09 1.65
C THR A 839 30.50 28.98 0.17
N THR A 840 30.99 27.82 -0.27
CA THR A 840 31.08 27.40 -1.68
C THR A 840 30.47 26.00 -1.76
N HIS A 841 29.54 25.77 -2.69
CA HIS A 841 28.76 24.53 -2.78
C HIS A 841 29.44 23.46 -3.66
N LYS A 842 29.43 22.20 -3.19
CA LYS A 842 29.54 20.96 -3.98
C LYS A 842 28.87 19.82 -3.20
N VAL A 843 27.92 19.09 -3.80
CA VAL A 843 27.31 17.89 -3.21
C VAL A 843 27.45 16.76 -4.24
N ASP A 844 28.34 15.80 -3.96
CA ASP A 844 28.59 14.61 -4.78
C ASP A 844 29.08 13.42 -3.91
N ALA A 845 28.65 13.34 -2.64
CA ALA A 845 29.03 12.21 -1.77
C ALA A 845 27.92 11.87 -0.77
N GLU A 846 27.50 10.60 -0.76
CA GLU A 846 26.74 9.99 0.33
C GLU A 846 27.51 10.13 1.65
N ILE A 847 26.83 10.58 2.71
CA ILE A 847 27.35 10.56 4.08
C ILE A 847 26.93 9.23 4.70
N GLN A 848 27.89 8.35 4.96
CA GLN A 848 27.66 7.13 5.73
C GLN A 848 27.84 7.48 7.22
N TYR A 849 26.80 7.27 8.02
CA TYR A 849 26.86 7.45 9.47
C TYR A 849 26.25 6.27 10.21
N GLU A 850 26.77 5.98 11.40
CA GLU A 850 26.17 5.03 12.32
C GLU A 850 25.92 5.76 13.64
N LEU A 851 24.64 5.92 14.02
CA LEU A 851 24.24 6.44 15.32
C LEU A 851 23.88 5.25 16.22
N ARG A 852 24.59 5.12 17.34
CA ARG A 852 24.23 4.16 18.39
C ARG A 852 23.78 4.93 19.62
N SER A 853 22.48 4.88 19.93
CA SER A 853 21.90 5.41 21.16
C SER A 853 21.23 4.29 21.96
N GLY A 854 21.29 4.39 23.29
CA GLY A 854 20.54 3.52 24.20
C GLY A 854 19.30 4.24 24.77
N PRO A 855 18.28 3.51 25.25
CA PRO A 855 17.11 4.12 25.91
C PRO A 855 17.53 4.83 27.20
N PHE A 856 16.79 5.88 27.58
CA PHE A 856 16.98 6.72 28.76
C PHE A 856 17.03 5.87 30.05
N PRO A 857 18.20 5.70 30.71
CA PRO A 857 18.24 5.11 32.04
C PRO A 857 17.92 6.19 33.09
N SER A 858 17.50 5.79 34.28
CA SER A 858 17.15 6.64 35.44
C SER A 858 18.31 7.47 36.03
N ASN A 859 19.37 7.73 35.26
CA ASN A 859 20.58 8.45 35.65
C ASN A 859 20.81 9.78 34.90
N ASN A 860 19.85 10.26 34.10
CA ASN A 860 19.92 11.55 33.38
C ASN A 860 21.20 11.71 32.52
N THR A 861 21.67 10.63 31.88
CA THR A 861 22.79 10.68 30.92
C THR A 861 22.44 10.01 29.61
N LEU A 862 22.74 10.67 28.49
CA LEU A 862 22.45 10.20 27.14
C LEU A 862 23.75 9.70 26.47
N GLY A 863 24.02 8.40 26.52
CA GLY A 863 25.13 7.83 25.74
C GLY A 863 24.78 7.76 24.26
N ALA A 864 25.44 8.56 23.43
CA ALA A 864 25.35 8.48 21.97
C ALA A 864 26.76 8.50 21.35
N THR A 865 27.05 7.53 20.48
CA THR A 865 28.24 7.55 19.62
C THR A 865 27.78 7.74 18.18
N MET A 866 28.39 8.70 17.49
CA MET A 866 28.11 8.96 16.07
C MET A 866 29.43 8.98 15.29
N ASP A 867 29.54 8.09 14.31
CA ASP A 867 30.68 7.98 13.40
C ASP A 867 30.28 8.52 12.03
N ILE A 868 30.98 9.54 11.52
CA ILE A 868 30.72 10.11 10.18
C ILE A 868 31.88 9.76 9.24
N GLN A 869 31.59 9.08 8.13
CA GLN A 869 32.57 8.82 7.06
C GLN A 869 32.15 9.53 5.77
N SER A 870 32.96 10.50 5.32
CA SER A 870 32.73 11.19 4.05
C SER A 870 33.48 10.51 2.90
N ASN A 871 32.80 10.21 1.79
CA ASN A 871 33.41 9.75 0.53
C ASN A 871 34.06 10.89 -0.29
N GLY A 872 34.85 11.75 0.36
CA GLY A 872 35.74 12.71 -0.32
C GLY A 872 35.17 14.10 -0.67
N GLY A 873 33.97 14.48 -0.20
CA GLY A 873 33.40 15.82 -0.34
C GLY A 873 33.61 16.72 0.89
N ALA A 874 33.70 18.05 0.69
CA ALA A 874 33.83 19.04 1.78
C ALA A 874 32.47 19.61 2.19
N PHE A 875 32.15 19.51 3.48
CA PHE A 875 30.89 20.01 4.05
C PHE A 875 31.15 21.16 5.03
N SER A 876 30.23 22.13 5.06
CA SER A 876 30.18 23.21 6.05
C SER A 876 28.75 23.29 6.60
N ASN A 877 28.57 23.59 7.89
CA ASN A 877 27.26 23.79 8.55
C ASN A 877 26.41 22.51 8.70
N LEU A 878 27.03 21.41 9.11
CA LEU A 878 26.29 20.18 9.45
C LEU A 878 25.63 20.36 10.83
N THR A 879 24.35 20.04 10.97
CA THR A 879 23.66 20.05 12.27
C THR A 879 23.12 18.66 12.59
N LEU A 880 23.58 18.11 13.70
CA LEU A 880 23.13 16.84 14.26
C LEU A 880 22.05 17.14 15.29
N ARG A 881 20.90 16.47 15.25
CA ARG A 881 19.80 16.68 16.20
C ARG A 881 19.40 15.37 16.85
N THR A 882 19.07 15.43 18.14
CA THR A 882 18.50 14.32 18.88
C THR A 882 16.97 14.37 18.88
N ASP A 883 16.35 13.29 19.34
CA ASP A 883 14.94 13.26 19.74
C ASP A 883 14.62 14.32 20.81
N GLN A 884 13.32 14.56 21.00
CA GLN A 884 12.80 15.46 22.02
C GLN A 884 12.77 14.77 23.39
N TYR A 885 13.55 15.30 24.32
CA TYR A 885 13.68 14.77 25.68
C TYR A 885 12.77 15.54 26.64
N PRO A 886 11.82 14.87 27.33
CA PRO A 886 11.01 15.51 28.35
C PRO A 886 11.87 15.91 29.56
N ILE A 887 11.62 17.10 30.12
CA ILE A 887 12.27 17.57 31.35
C ILE A 887 11.58 16.96 32.58
N GLY A 888 10.34 16.47 32.42
CA GLY A 888 9.52 15.89 33.50
C GLY A 888 8.70 16.93 34.28
N TYR A 889 8.92 18.22 34.03
CA TYR A 889 8.14 19.35 34.53
C TYR A 889 8.30 20.56 33.59
N THR A 890 7.44 21.55 33.74
CA THR A 890 7.57 22.84 33.03
C THR A 890 8.47 23.78 33.83
N VAL A 891 9.54 24.28 33.21
CA VAL A 891 10.50 25.20 33.83
C VAL A 891 9.82 26.53 34.17
N SER A 892 9.69 26.84 35.46
CA SER A 892 9.03 28.07 35.94
C SER A 892 9.93 29.31 35.86
N ASP A 893 11.25 29.13 36.02
CA ASP A 893 12.27 30.18 35.95
C ASP A 893 13.51 29.63 35.22
N PRO A 894 14.27 30.45 34.47
CA PRO A 894 15.47 29.99 33.76
C PRO A 894 16.44 29.22 34.66
N LYS A 895 16.82 28.02 34.25
CA LYS A 895 17.77 27.14 34.94
C LYS A 895 19.03 26.97 34.10
N GLU A 896 20.19 26.89 34.74
CA GLU A 896 21.43 26.55 34.03
C GLU A 896 21.40 25.06 33.66
N MET A 897 21.57 24.78 32.37
CA MET A 897 21.74 23.46 31.82
C MET A 897 23.19 23.31 31.36
N ILE A 898 23.84 22.27 31.83
CA ILE A 898 25.22 21.95 31.50
C ILE A 898 25.21 20.83 30.46
N ILE A 899 25.77 21.09 29.28
CA ILE A 899 25.94 20.10 28.22
C ILE A 899 27.42 19.72 28.17
N SER A 900 27.74 18.44 28.23
CA SER A 900 29.11 17.94 28.05
C SER A 900 29.18 16.80 27.06
N PHE A 901 30.25 16.68 26.29
CA PHE A 901 30.55 15.48 25.49
C PHE A 901 32.03 15.42 25.15
N ASP A 902 32.55 14.23 24.96
CA ASP A 902 33.87 14.00 24.40
C ASP A 902 33.77 14.01 22.88
N VAL A 903 34.71 14.68 22.23
CA VAL A 903 34.77 14.73 20.77
C VAL A 903 36.19 14.53 20.28
N TYR A 904 36.32 13.69 19.26
CA TYR A 904 37.54 13.50 18.51
C TYR A 904 37.26 13.80 17.04
N SER A 905 38.15 14.55 16.40
CA SER A 905 38.06 14.83 14.97
C SER A 905 39.38 14.50 14.27
N SER A 906 39.31 13.84 13.12
CA SER A 906 40.48 13.55 12.28
C SER A 906 40.96 14.76 11.45
N VAL A 907 40.32 15.91 11.63
CA VAL A 907 40.65 17.21 11.03
C VAL A 907 40.35 18.35 12.00
N ASP A 908 40.94 19.53 11.78
CA ASP A 908 40.53 20.71 12.55
C ASP A 908 39.05 21.01 12.24
N THR A 909 38.21 21.15 13.27
CA THR A 909 36.77 21.38 13.09
C THR A 909 36.23 22.29 14.17
N GLU A 910 35.40 23.25 13.78
CA GLU A 910 34.68 24.10 14.71
C GLU A 910 33.37 23.43 15.11
N ILE A 911 33.06 23.43 16.42
CA ILE A 911 31.88 22.80 16.98
C ILE A 911 31.09 23.74 17.88
N ARG A 912 29.76 23.61 17.88
CA ARG A 912 28.87 24.32 18.80
C ARG A 912 27.71 23.42 19.24
N ALA A 913 27.46 23.32 20.54
CA ALA A 913 26.27 22.63 21.07
C ALA A 913 25.12 23.61 21.28
N GLN A 914 23.88 23.16 21.10
CA GLN A 914 22.66 23.98 21.19
C GLN A 914 21.53 23.19 21.84
N ILE A 915 20.62 23.87 22.53
CA ILE A 915 19.35 23.30 23.02
C ILE A 915 18.20 23.96 22.28
N GLN A 916 17.23 23.17 21.83
CA GLN A 916 15.96 23.66 21.30
C GLN A 916 14.81 23.21 22.19
N GLY A 917 14.11 24.13 22.84
CA GLY A 917 12.93 23.85 23.65
C GLY A 917 11.71 23.51 22.80
N ASP A 918 10.77 22.78 23.40
CA ASP A 918 9.44 22.49 22.84
C ASP A 918 8.53 23.73 22.72
N ASN A 919 8.89 24.80 23.42
CA ASN A 919 8.33 26.14 23.27
C ASN A 919 8.88 26.91 22.05
N GLY A 920 9.78 26.29 21.26
CA GLY A 920 10.36 26.86 20.04
C GLY A 920 11.67 27.63 20.23
N ASP A 921 12.09 27.90 21.47
CA ASP A 921 13.31 28.65 21.76
C ASP A 921 14.57 27.86 21.41
N ARG A 922 15.61 28.57 20.93
CA ARG A 922 16.92 27.98 20.65
C ARG A 922 18.00 28.70 21.43
N ILE A 923 18.79 27.94 22.18
CA ILE A 923 19.82 28.47 23.06
C ILE A 923 21.17 27.88 22.63
N ASN A 924 22.08 28.75 22.22
CA ASN A 924 23.38 28.37 21.67
C ASN A 924 24.46 28.38 22.75
N GLY A 925 25.25 27.31 22.81
CA GLY A 925 26.51 27.28 23.56
C GLY A 925 27.64 28.01 22.82
N ALA A 926 28.78 28.16 23.50
CA ALA A 926 29.98 28.74 22.90
C ALA A 926 30.56 27.85 21.79
N THR A 927 31.14 28.47 20.74
CA THR A 927 31.84 27.75 19.67
C THR A 927 33.24 27.37 20.15
N GLN A 928 33.65 26.13 19.88
CA GLN A 928 34.96 25.60 20.26
C GLN A 928 35.68 25.02 19.03
N LEU A 929 37.00 25.18 18.97
CA LEU A 929 37.82 24.61 17.90
C LEU A 929 38.44 23.30 18.38
N ILE A 930 38.17 22.21 17.68
CA ILE A 930 38.78 20.91 17.90
C ILE A 930 39.98 20.80 16.95
N GLN A 931 41.15 20.51 17.50
CA GLN A 931 42.34 20.24 16.69
C GLN A 931 42.36 18.78 16.25
N LYS A 932 42.82 18.57 15.01
CA LYS A 932 43.00 17.25 14.42
C LYS A 932 43.70 16.28 15.37
N ASP A 933 43.16 15.07 15.45
CA ASP A 933 43.68 13.91 16.17
C ASP A 933 43.89 14.14 17.68
N THR A 934 43.18 15.12 18.24
CA THR A 934 43.25 15.48 19.67
C THR A 934 41.85 15.34 20.29
N PRO A 935 41.61 14.33 21.14
CA PRO A 935 40.35 14.23 21.89
C PRO A 935 40.18 15.47 22.78
N LEU A 936 38.98 16.04 22.80
CA LEU A 936 38.63 17.18 23.63
C LEU A 936 37.29 16.92 24.31
N GLU A 937 37.22 17.16 25.62
CA GLU A 937 35.95 17.25 26.34
C GLU A 937 35.38 18.66 26.11
N VAL A 938 34.22 18.73 25.47
CA VAL A 938 33.48 19.96 25.23
C VAL A 938 32.43 20.10 26.32
N VAL A 939 32.55 21.14 27.15
CA VAL A 939 31.54 21.51 28.15
C VAL A 939 30.99 22.88 27.79
N THR A 940 29.66 23.01 27.68
CA THR A 940 28.98 24.28 27.47
C THR A 940 27.82 24.45 28.43
N ARG A 941 27.54 25.70 28.79
CA ARG A 941 26.47 26.07 29.73
C ARG A 941 25.47 26.94 28.99
N VAL A 942 24.20 26.60 29.10
CA VAL A 942 23.09 27.32 28.48
C VAL A 942 21.97 27.49 29.50
N ASN A 943 21.26 28.62 29.47
CA ASN A 943 20.13 28.84 30.37
C ASN A 943 18.83 28.43 29.66
N SER A 944 18.03 27.57 30.29
CA SER A 944 16.69 27.24 29.80
C SER A 944 15.76 28.45 29.80
N THR A 945 14.69 28.41 29.00
CA THR A 945 13.67 29.44 28.98
C THR A 945 12.42 29.03 29.76
N THR A 946 11.73 30.01 30.33
CA THR A 946 10.47 29.79 31.07
C THR A 946 9.43 29.16 30.15
N GLY A 947 8.72 28.13 30.63
CA GLY A 947 7.68 27.43 29.88
C GLY A 947 8.18 26.24 29.07
N MET A 948 9.50 25.98 29.02
CA MET A 948 10.06 24.78 28.41
C MET A 948 9.70 23.54 29.22
N SER A 949 9.17 22.50 28.57
CA SER A 949 8.81 21.21 29.21
C SER A 949 9.50 20.00 28.59
N ALA A 950 10.08 20.17 27.41
CA ALA A 950 10.95 19.21 26.75
C ALA A 950 11.98 19.95 25.89
N PHE A 951 13.08 19.30 25.53
CA PHE A 951 14.13 19.91 24.70
C PHE A 951 14.81 18.92 23.76
N ARG A 952 15.44 19.41 22.70
CA ARG A 952 16.32 18.67 21.79
C ARG A 952 17.75 19.18 21.94
N LEU A 953 18.73 18.28 21.88
CA LEU A 953 20.13 18.64 21.77
C LEU A 953 20.50 18.73 20.27
N ALA A 954 21.23 19.77 19.90
CA ALA A 954 21.82 19.88 18.58
C ALA A 954 23.33 20.17 18.64
N ILE A 955 24.11 19.58 17.74
CA ILE A 955 25.54 19.82 17.60
C ILE A 955 25.82 20.29 16.17
N GLN A 956 26.37 21.49 16.05
CA GLN A 956 26.72 22.13 14.79
C GLN A 956 28.22 21.98 14.51
N LEU A 957 28.57 21.63 13.28
CA LEU A 957 29.94 21.42 12.82
C LEU A 957 30.28 22.32 11.62
N GLY A 958 31.48 22.90 11.65
CA GLY A 958 31.97 23.78 10.60
C GLY A 958 33.35 23.40 10.05
N LYS A 959 33.53 23.56 8.72
CA LYS A 959 34.73 23.24 7.91
C LYS A 959 35.18 21.79 8.09
N THR A 960 34.51 20.81 7.47
CA THR A 960 34.89 19.39 7.67
C THR A 960 35.04 18.58 6.37
N VAL A 961 36.19 17.90 6.27
CA VAL A 961 36.44 16.68 5.46
C VAL A 961 37.23 15.71 6.36
N GLY A 962 36.55 14.79 7.07
CA GLY A 962 37.21 13.85 7.99
C GLY A 962 36.23 13.08 8.88
N VAL A 963 36.74 12.17 9.71
CA VAL A 963 35.97 11.38 10.68
C VAL A 963 35.86 12.15 11.99
N ILE A 964 34.64 12.33 12.49
CA ILE A 964 34.36 12.92 13.80
C ILE A 964 33.61 11.89 14.64
N HIS A 965 34.07 11.71 15.88
CA HIS A 965 33.50 10.82 16.88
C HIS A 965 33.03 11.64 18.07
N PHE A 966 31.77 11.45 18.47
CA PHE A 966 31.21 11.94 19.73
C PHE A 966 31.09 10.79 20.72
N ASP A 967 31.40 11.04 21.99
CA ASP A 967 31.21 10.08 23.07
C ASP A 967 30.79 10.81 24.36
N ASN A 968 30.26 10.09 25.34
CA ASN A 968 29.93 10.62 26.68
C ASN A 968 29.06 11.89 26.70
N VAL A 969 28.05 11.99 25.84
CA VAL A 969 27.12 13.15 25.81
C VAL A 969 26.27 13.21 27.09
N LYS A 970 26.18 14.39 27.74
CA LYS A 970 25.40 14.60 28.97
C LYS A 970 24.72 15.95 28.93
N VAL A 971 23.49 16.01 29.43
CA VAL A 971 22.79 17.26 29.73
C VAL A 971 22.31 17.19 31.18
N THR A 972 22.75 18.14 32.01
CA THR A 972 22.42 18.17 33.44
C THR A 972 21.74 19.49 33.79
N ILE A 973 20.62 19.41 34.50
CA ILE A 973 19.91 20.56 35.08
C ILE A 973 20.29 20.62 36.56
N GLU A 974 20.83 21.75 37.03
CA GLU A 974 21.57 21.80 38.31
C GLU A 974 20.71 21.55 39.57
N ASP A 975 19.37 21.62 39.51
CA ASP A 975 18.49 21.53 40.69
C ASP A 975 17.93 20.13 41.05
N ASP A 976 18.16 19.08 40.24
CA ASP A 976 17.56 17.74 40.48
C ASP A 976 18.51 16.67 41.03
N VAL A 977 19.80 16.97 41.18
CA VAL A 977 20.80 15.98 41.59
C VAL A 977 20.62 15.58 43.07
N GLU A 978 20.29 16.54 43.94
CA GLU A 978 20.18 16.28 45.38
C GLU A 978 18.91 15.46 45.73
N GLN A 979 17.77 15.79 45.13
CA GLN A 979 16.51 15.07 45.36
C GLN A 979 16.53 13.67 44.74
N MET A 980 17.15 13.50 43.56
CA MET A 980 17.34 12.18 42.94
C MET A 980 18.32 11.31 43.73
N ASN A 981 19.39 11.87 44.28
CA ASN A 981 20.30 11.12 45.16
C ASN A 981 19.59 10.67 46.43
N GLN A 982 18.77 11.53 47.04
CA GLN A 982 17.93 11.17 48.19
C GLN A 982 16.92 10.08 47.85
N LEU A 983 16.24 10.16 46.71
CA LEU A 983 15.30 9.13 46.26
C LEU A 983 16.01 7.79 46.00
N LYS A 984 17.19 7.81 45.35
CA LYS A 984 18.00 6.60 45.12
C LYS A 984 18.51 5.97 46.42
N GLU A 985 19.02 6.78 47.35
CA GLU A 985 19.40 6.30 48.68
C GLU A 985 18.22 5.68 49.43
N ALA A 986 17.03 6.29 49.35
CA ALA A 986 15.82 5.74 49.96
C ALA A 986 15.41 4.40 49.35
N ILE A 987 15.50 4.26 48.01
CA ILE A 987 15.21 3.00 47.31
C ILE A 987 16.23 1.93 47.68
N GLU A 988 17.52 2.24 47.69
CA GLU A 988 18.56 1.28 48.07
C GLU A 988 18.39 0.81 49.52
N ALA A 989 18.04 1.74 50.42
CA ALA A 989 17.84 1.45 51.84
C ALA A 989 16.56 0.66 52.14
N LEU A 990 15.53 0.74 51.29
CA LEU A 990 14.23 0.08 51.48
C LEU A 990 14.40 -1.44 51.57
N LYS A 991 13.81 -2.05 52.61
CA LYS A 991 13.85 -3.48 52.91
C LYS A 991 12.48 -3.99 53.33
N ILE A 992 12.28 -5.30 53.19
CA ILE A 992 11.15 -6.02 53.80
C ILE A 992 11.65 -6.76 55.05
N GLY A 993 10.87 -6.70 56.12
CA GLY A 993 11.15 -7.37 57.38
C GLY A 993 10.60 -8.80 57.39
N TYR A 994 11.41 -9.75 57.84
CA TYR A 994 11.03 -11.15 58.02
C TYR A 994 10.88 -11.48 59.51
N ALA A 995 9.98 -12.40 59.85
CA ALA A 995 9.91 -12.97 61.19
C ALA A 995 11.20 -13.75 61.52
N GLU A 996 11.46 -13.97 62.82
CA GLU A 996 12.63 -14.73 63.27
C GLU A 996 12.60 -16.16 62.69
N GLY A 997 13.59 -16.49 61.87
CA GLY A 997 13.70 -17.78 61.17
C GLY A 997 13.27 -17.77 59.70
N ASP A 998 12.59 -16.72 59.22
CA ASP A 998 12.19 -16.56 57.82
C ASP A 998 13.27 -15.84 56.98
N SER A 999 13.26 -16.08 55.67
CA SER A 999 14.13 -15.39 54.70
C SER A 999 13.43 -15.22 53.35
N LYS A 1000 14.02 -14.47 52.42
CA LYS A 1000 13.45 -14.27 51.08
C LYS A 1000 13.11 -15.57 50.34
N ASN A 1001 13.84 -16.65 50.58
CA ASN A 1001 13.61 -17.94 49.93
C ASN A 1001 12.80 -18.91 50.81
N ASN A 1002 12.41 -18.50 52.02
CA ASN A 1002 11.75 -19.32 53.02
C ASN A 1002 10.88 -18.44 53.92
N VAL A 1003 9.70 -18.06 53.44
CA VAL A 1003 8.72 -17.27 54.17
C VAL A 1003 7.60 -18.18 54.66
N ASN A 1004 7.43 -18.29 55.98
CA ASN A 1004 6.38 -19.09 56.62
C ASN A 1004 5.45 -18.24 57.50
N ASN A 1005 5.83 -16.98 57.75
CA ASN A 1005 5.16 -16.04 58.63
C ASN A 1005 4.96 -14.67 57.94
N ASN A 1006 4.09 -13.84 58.50
CA ASN A 1006 3.79 -12.51 57.97
C ASN A 1006 5.03 -11.60 57.92
N LEU A 1007 5.08 -10.75 56.88
CA LEU A 1007 6.17 -9.81 56.63
C LEU A 1007 5.84 -8.40 57.14
N TRP A 1008 6.87 -7.62 57.45
CA TRP A 1008 6.76 -6.18 57.75
C TRP A 1008 7.16 -5.34 56.53
N LEU A 1009 6.31 -4.42 56.11
CA LEU A 1009 6.48 -3.58 54.92
C LEU A 1009 6.55 -2.10 55.33
N GLU A 1010 7.65 -1.41 55.01
CA GLU A 1010 7.85 -0.01 55.37
C GLU A 1010 6.93 0.91 54.55
N GLN A 1011 6.20 1.82 55.20
CA GLN A 1011 5.30 2.79 54.52
C GLN A 1011 5.94 4.17 54.29
N GLU A 1012 7.05 4.45 54.96
CA GLU A 1012 7.86 5.65 54.79
C GLU A 1012 9.33 5.25 54.73
N GLY A 1013 10.08 5.81 53.79
CA GLY A 1013 11.51 5.56 53.60
C GLY A 1013 12.38 6.72 54.07
N LEU A 1014 13.69 6.67 53.76
CA LEU A 1014 14.61 7.77 54.07
C LEU A 1014 14.17 9.09 53.41
N HIS A 1015 14.64 10.22 53.97
CA HIS A 1015 14.43 11.56 53.41
C HIS A 1015 12.95 12.00 53.28
N GLY A 1016 12.05 11.37 54.02
CA GLY A 1016 10.60 11.68 53.98
C GLY A 1016 9.87 11.10 52.78
N THR A 1017 10.45 10.09 52.13
CA THR A 1017 9.82 9.35 51.02
C THR A 1017 8.61 8.54 51.51
N LYS A 1018 7.59 8.42 50.66
CA LYS A 1018 6.41 7.57 50.91
C LYS A 1018 6.48 6.29 50.08
N VAL A 1019 6.08 5.17 50.67
CA VAL A 1019 6.17 3.85 50.05
C VAL A 1019 4.80 3.18 49.99
N ALA A 1020 4.40 2.73 48.80
CA ALA A 1020 3.19 1.95 48.57
C ALA A 1020 3.53 0.55 48.04
N TRP A 1021 2.85 -0.49 48.53
CA TRP A 1021 3.17 -1.89 48.23
C TRP A 1021 2.04 -2.62 47.51
N ILE A 1022 2.41 -3.52 46.59
CA ILE A 1022 1.49 -4.39 45.85
C ILE A 1022 2.08 -5.81 45.79
N SER A 1023 1.24 -6.84 45.92
CA SER A 1023 1.61 -8.26 45.76
C SER A 1023 1.20 -8.79 44.38
N SER A 1024 2.04 -9.65 43.80
CA SER A 1024 1.72 -10.34 42.55
C SER A 1024 0.74 -11.51 42.74
N ASP A 1025 0.55 -11.99 43.98
CA ASP A 1025 -0.36 -13.10 44.31
C ASP A 1025 -0.97 -12.90 45.70
N ASP A 1026 -2.12 -12.21 45.74
CA ASP A 1026 -2.89 -11.97 46.95
C ASP A 1026 -3.53 -13.25 47.55
N ASN A 1027 -3.48 -14.39 46.85
CA ASN A 1027 -3.91 -15.65 47.46
C ASN A 1027 -2.83 -16.27 48.32
N ALA A 1028 -1.55 -16.03 48.03
CA ALA A 1028 -0.40 -16.53 48.79
C ALA A 1028 0.12 -15.53 49.84
N LEU A 1029 0.06 -14.23 49.53
CA LEU A 1029 0.46 -13.17 50.45
C LEU A 1029 -0.28 -11.85 50.16
N GLN A 1030 -1.13 -11.43 51.10
CA GLN A 1030 -1.96 -10.22 51.00
C GLN A 1030 -1.27 -9.00 51.64
N VAL A 1031 -1.24 -7.87 50.93
CA VAL A 1031 -0.73 -6.61 51.50
C VAL A 1031 -1.85 -5.90 52.25
N GLN A 1032 -1.66 -5.69 53.57
CA GLN A 1032 -2.57 -4.91 54.41
C GLN A 1032 -1.76 -3.92 55.24
N ASN A 1033 -1.94 -2.62 54.96
CA ASN A 1033 -1.21 -1.53 55.60
C ASN A 1033 0.32 -1.73 55.54
N ASP A 1034 0.95 -1.92 56.70
CA ASP A 1034 2.39 -2.09 56.89
C ASP A 1034 2.80 -3.57 56.99
N SER A 1035 1.91 -4.50 56.60
CA SER A 1035 2.12 -5.93 56.75
C SER A 1035 1.77 -6.73 55.49
N GLY A 1036 2.59 -7.74 55.19
CA GLY A 1036 2.32 -8.77 54.18
C GLY A 1036 1.83 -10.05 54.85
N ILE A 1037 0.53 -10.34 54.77
CA ILE A 1037 -0.12 -11.47 55.45
C ILE A 1037 0.01 -12.74 54.60
N VAL A 1038 0.75 -13.72 55.09
CA VAL A 1038 0.95 -15.02 54.42
C VAL A 1038 -0.24 -15.93 54.68
N THR A 1039 -0.76 -16.54 53.62
CA THR A 1039 -1.83 -17.55 53.69
C THR A 1039 -1.20 -18.95 53.66
N LYS A 1040 -1.78 -19.89 54.43
CA LYS A 1040 -1.20 -21.22 54.65
C LYS A 1040 -1.79 -22.24 53.68
N ASP A 1041 -1.33 -22.22 52.44
CA ASP A 1041 -1.68 -23.24 51.43
C ASP A 1041 -0.58 -24.31 51.28
N TYR A 1042 -0.97 -25.48 50.78
CA TYR A 1042 -0.21 -26.74 50.86
C TYR A 1042 0.92 -26.89 49.82
N PHE A 1043 1.29 -25.85 49.05
CA PHE A 1043 2.34 -25.90 48.03
C PHE A 1043 3.17 -24.60 48.04
N PRO A 1044 4.45 -24.60 47.62
CA PRO A 1044 5.26 -23.39 47.66
C PRO A 1044 4.92 -22.41 46.52
N HIS A 1045 4.72 -21.13 46.84
CA HIS A 1045 4.40 -20.05 45.90
C HIS A 1045 5.56 -19.04 45.81
N VAL A 1046 5.89 -18.59 44.59
CA VAL A 1046 6.80 -17.46 44.38
C VAL A 1046 5.96 -16.19 44.24
N VAL A 1047 6.18 -15.23 45.14
CA VAL A 1047 5.45 -13.96 45.20
C VAL A 1047 6.43 -12.82 44.93
N VAL A 1048 6.04 -11.88 44.07
CA VAL A 1048 6.78 -10.63 43.82
C VAL A 1048 6.06 -9.48 44.53
N LEU A 1049 6.74 -8.87 45.49
CA LEU A 1049 6.28 -7.65 46.15
C LEU A 1049 6.94 -6.44 45.48
N GLN A 1050 6.12 -5.50 45.01
CA GLN A 1050 6.59 -4.26 44.39
C GLN A 1050 6.32 -3.08 45.31
N ALA A 1051 7.37 -2.29 45.58
CA ALA A 1051 7.30 -1.02 46.30
C ALA A 1051 7.43 0.16 45.33
N GLU A 1052 6.46 1.07 45.33
CA GLU A 1052 6.57 2.39 44.71
C GLU A 1052 7.02 3.40 45.77
N VAL A 1053 8.21 3.98 45.59
CA VAL A 1053 8.80 4.98 46.49
C VAL A 1053 8.67 6.35 45.83
N SER A 1054 8.16 7.33 46.58
CA SER A 1054 7.92 8.69 46.07
C SER A 1054 8.50 9.77 46.99
N LEU A 1055 9.09 10.80 46.38
CA LEU A 1055 9.55 12.03 47.06
C LEU A 1055 9.07 13.24 46.23
N ASN A 1056 8.16 14.04 46.80
CA ASN A 1056 7.48 15.13 46.08
C ASN A 1056 6.80 14.62 44.78
N ASN A 1057 7.28 15.05 43.62
CA ASN A 1057 6.74 14.67 42.30
C ASN A 1057 7.50 13.48 41.66
N LEU A 1058 8.62 13.05 42.26
CA LEU A 1058 9.46 11.97 41.74
C LEU A 1058 8.97 10.61 42.28
N LYS A 1059 9.01 9.59 41.42
CA LYS A 1059 8.58 8.22 41.73
C LYS A 1059 9.52 7.20 41.11
N GLU A 1060 9.78 6.13 41.82
CA GLU A 1060 10.59 5.02 41.36
C GLU A 1060 10.13 3.72 42.03
N THR A 1061 10.50 2.57 41.47
CA THR A 1061 10.01 1.27 41.98
C THR A 1061 11.13 0.29 42.32
N LYS A 1062 10.91 -0.54 43.34
CA LYS A 1062 11.81 -1.64 43.73
C LYS A 1062 11.01 -2.92 43.95
N THR A 1063 11.50 -4.03 43.40
CA THR A 1063 10.84 -5.34 43.50
C THR A 1063 11.60 -6.28 44.43
N PHE A 1064 10.85 -7.06 45.20
CA PHE A 1064 11.35 -8.12 46.08
C PHE A 1064 10.68 -9.43 45.68
N VAL A 1065 11.48 -10.40 45.24
CA VAL A 1065 10.99 -11.76 44.93
C VAL A 1065 11.17 -12.62 46.17
N ILE A 1066 10.08 -13.24 46.63
CA ILE A 1066 10.08 -14.12 47.80
C ILE A 1066 9.42 -15.47 47.49
N LYS A 1067 9.78 -16.50 48.26
CA LYS A 1067 9.18 -17.84 48.18
C LYS A 1067 8.50 -18.19 49.51
N VAL A 1068 7.18 -18.37 49.43
CA VAL A 1068 6.35 -18.87 50.53
C VAL A 1068 6.39 -20.40 50.48
N ASN A 1069 6.78 -21.08 51.56
CA ASN A 1069 7.14 -22.52 51.53
C ASN A 1069 6.01 -23.48 51.96
N GLN A 1070 6.11 -24.73 51.48
CA GLN A 1070 5.33 -25.89 51.92
C GLN A 1070 5.99 -26.51 53.17
N MET A 1071 5.21 -26.84 54.21
CA MET A 1071 5.77 -27.41 55.45
C MET A 1071 5.85 -28.95 55.40
N PHE A 1072 7.06 -29.51 55.46
CA PHE A 1072 7.33 -30.96 55.69
C PHE A 1072 7.55 -31.26 57.18
N SER A 1073 7.50 -32.54 57.57
CA SER A 1073 7.87 -32.96 58.92
C SER A 1073 9.33 -32.62 59.25
N ASN A 1074 9.63 -32.38 60.54
CA ASN A 1074 11.00 -32.07 60.99
C ASN A 1074 12.00 -33.18 60.63
N GLU A 1075 11.53 -34.43 60.53
CA GLU A 1075 12.36 -35.58 60.17
C GLU A 1075 12.72 -35.57 58.68
N MET A 1076 11.77 -35.25 57.78
CA MET A 1076 12.03 -35.05 56.36
C MET A 1076 12.97 -33.85 56.12
N ASN A 1077 12.78 -32.74 56.83
CA ASN A 1077 13.66 -31.57 56.70
C ASN A 1077 15.10 -31.89 57.14
N GLY A 1078 15.28 -32.66 58.21
CA GLY A 1078 16.62 -33.10 58.64
C GLY A 1078 17.33 -33.96 57.59
N ILE A 1079 16.61 -34.89 56.96
CA ILE A 1079 17.18 -35.74 55.89
C ILE A 1079 17.56 -34.90 54.67
N LEU A 1080 16.69 -33.96 54.26
CA LEU A 1080 16.97 -33.08 53.13
C LEU A 1080 18.19 -32.17 53.40
N GLU A 1081 18.43 -31.71 54.62
CA GLU A 1081 19.61 -30.89 54.96
C GLU A 1081 20.92 -31.66 54.83
N GLU A 1082 20.94 -32.94 55.24
CA GLU A 1082 22.13 -33.79 55.25
C GLU A 1082 22.53 -34.30 53.86
N ILE A 1083 21.59 -34.39 52.90
CA ILE A 1083 21.92 -34.80 51.53
C ILE A 1083 22.76 -33.73 50.84
N GLN A 1084 24.00 -34.04 50.47
CA GLN A 1084 24.93 -33.13 49.79
C GLN A 1084 25.78 -33.85 48.75
N LEU A 1085 26.32 -33.09 47.79
CA LEU A 1085 27.31 -33.57 46.85
C LEU A 1085 28.70 -33.08 47.27
N ILE A 1086 29.65 -34.00 47.34
CA ILE A 1086 31.05 -33.72 47.68
C ILE A 1086 31.88 -33.79 46.40
N TYR A 1087 32.25 -32.61 45.91
CA TYR A 1087 33.19 -32.45 44.81
C TYR A 1087 34.61 -32.81 45.25
N GLN A 1088 35.37 -33.44 44.36
CA GLN A 1088 36.69 -33.95 44.67
C GLN A 1088 37.80 -33.08 44.06
N GLY A 1089 38.94 -32.98 44.75
CA GLY A 1089 40.08 -32.21 44.27
C GLY A 1089 39.80 -30.70 44.26
N ASN A 1090 40.03 -30.06 43.12
CA ASN A 1090 39.71 -28.64 42.91
C ASN A 1090 38.36 -28.44 42.20
N ASP A 1091 37.60 -29.52 41.97
CA ASP A 1091 36.29 -29.43 41.33
C ASP A 1091 35.30 -28.68 42.23
N SER A 1092 34.37 -27.99 41.59
CA SER A 1092 33.23 -27.34 42.23
C SER A 1092 32.02 -27.46 41.31
N ASN A 1093 30.87 -26.96 41.73
CA ASN A 1093 29.67 -26.96 40.90
C ASN A 1093 29.91 -26.27 39.54
N ASP A 1094 30.79 -25.28 39.46
CA ASP A 1094 31.05 -24.55 38.21
C ASP A 1094 32.00 -25.30 37.24
N GLY A 1095 32.58 -26.43 37.67
CA GLY A 1095 33.50 -27.20 36.83
C GLY A 1095 33.94 -28.50 37.49
N VAL A 1096 33.47 -29.61 36.90
CA VAL A 1096 33.67 -30.98 37.37
C VAL A 1096 34.42 -31.76 36.31
N THR A 1097 35.56 -32.30 36.69
CA THR A 1097 36.49 -33.05 35.85
C THR A 1097 36.61 -34.51 36.26
N GLN A 1098 36.03 -34.88 37.40
CA GLN A 1098 36.11 -36.20 38.02
C GLN A 1098 34.84 -36.55 38.81
N ASP A 1099 34.71 -37.83 39.19
CA ASP A 1099 33.53 -38.36 39.88
C ASP A 1099 33.22 -37.62 41.19
N ILE A 1100 31.92 -37.39 41.45
CA ILE A 1100 31.41 -36.68 42.63
C ILE A 1100 30.87 -37.70 43.64
N LEU A 1101 31.19 -37.54 44.91
CA LEU A 1101 30.64 -38.38 45.98
C LEU A 1101 29.29 -37.85 46.42
N ILE A 1102 28.33 -38.76 46.58
CA ILE A 1102 27.06 -38.45 47.24
C ILE A 1102 27.25 -38.68 48.74
N ASP A 1103 27.03 -37.65 49.54
CA ASP A 1103 26.92 -37.78 50.98
C ASP A 1103 25.44 -37.72 51.35
N ALA A 1104 24.89 -38.88 51.72
CA ALA A 1104 23.50 -39.02 52.12
C ALA A 1104 23.43 -39.75 53.47
N PRO A 1105 22.51 -39.34 54.36
CA PRO A 1105 22.43 -39.92 55.70
C PRO A 1105 21.96 -41.38 55.66
N LEU A 1106 22.53 -42.21 56.55
CA LEU A 1106 21.99 -43.55 56.83
C LEU A 1106 20.65 -43.40 57.57
N SER A 1107 19.57 -43.21 56.80
CA SER A 1107 18.21 -43.06 57.29
C SER A 1107 17.29 -44.16 56.79
N ASN A 1108 16.09 -44.22 57.35
CA ASN A 1108 14.97 -45.06 56.92
C ASN A 1108 14.23 -44.49 55.68
N ALA A 1109 14.63 -43.34 55.14
CA ALA A 1109 14.08 -42.80 53.90
C ALA A 1109 14.68 -43.51 52.68
N ASN A 1110 13.85 -43.71 51.65
CA ASN A 1110 14.32 -44.17 50.36
C ASN A 1110 14.73 -42.96 49.53
N ILE A 1111 16.01 -42.85 49.18
CA ILE A 1111 16.55 -41.76 48.37
C ILE A 1111 16.90 -42.32 47.00
N GLN A 1112 16.20 -41.84 45.97
CA GLN A 1112 16.49 -42.15 44.59
C GLN A 1112 17.09 -40.95 43.89
N TRP A 1113 18.16 -41.18 43.14
CA TRP A 1113 18.88 -40.12 42.47
C TRP A 1113 18.70 -40.23 40.97
N PHE A 1114 18.49 -39.08 40.33
CA PHE A 1114 18.29 -38.98 38.89
C PHE A 1114 19.24 -37.92 38.33
N SER A 1115 19.85 -38.22 37.20
CA SER A 1115 20.65 -37.26 36.44
C SER A 1115 19.86 -36.79 35.23
N SER A 1116 19.92 -35.50 34.94
CA SER A 1116 19.33 -34.92 33.74
C SER A 1116 20.00 -35.42 32.45
N ASP A 1117 21.28 -35.83 32.52
CA ASP A 1117 22.00 -36.45 31.42
C ASP A 1117 22.94 -37.55 31.92
N THR A 1118 22.44 -38.79 31.86
CA THR A 1118 23.17 -39.98 32.32
C THR A 1118 24.37 -40.33 31.44
N SER A 1119 24.54 -39.70 30.27
CA SER A 1119 25.71 -39.91 29.43
C SER A 1119 26.94 -39.20 29.99
N TYR A 1120 26.78 -37.99 30.54
CA TYR A 1120 27.86 -37.19 31.14
C TYR A 1120 28.00 -37.41 32.65
N ALA A 1121 26.91 -37.71 33.35
CA ALA A 1121 26.89 -37.96 34.78
C ALA A 1121 25.95 -39.13 35.11
N SER A 1122 26.50 -40.34 35.23
CA SER A 1122 25.74 -41.54 35.56
C SER A 1122 25.86 -41.87 37.05
N ILE A 1123 24.74 -42.19 37.71
CA ILE A 1123 24.74 -42.44 39.16
C ILE A 1123 24.94 -43.93 39.43
N GLU A 1124 26.00 -44.27 40.15
CA GLU A 1124 26.39 -45.63 40.50
C GLU A 1124 26.60 -45.73 42.03
N ASN A 1125 25.61 -46.28 42.74
CA ASN A 1125 25.58 -46.32 44.21
C ASN A 1125 25.75 -44.91 44.82
N ASP A 1126 26.75 -44.71 45.69
CA ASP A 1126 27.00 -43.46 46.41
C ASP A 1126 27.94 -42.51 45.64
N LEU A 1127 28.07 -42.70 44.32
CA LEU A 1127 28.96 -41.91 43.46
C LEU A 1127 28.22 -41.49 42.18
N ILE A 1128 28.37 -40.23 41.80
CA ILE A 1128 28.00 -39.75 40.46
C ILE A 1128 29.26 -39.86 39.60
N LYS A 1129 29.26 -40.84 38.71
CA LYS A 1129 30.34 -41.03 37.74
C LYS A 1129 30.26 -40.02 36.63
N ILE A 1130 31.35 -39.31 36.45
CA ILE A 1130 31.48 -38.27 35.45
C ILE A 1130 32.20 -38.85 34.23
N THR A 1131 31.46 -38.97 33.14
CA THR A 1131 32.01 -39.38 31.84
C THR A 1131 32.19 -38.14 30.99
N ARG A 1132 33.44 -37.82 30.68
CA ARG A 1132 33.79 -36.61 29.94
C ARG A 1132 33.92 -36.91 28.46
N PHE A 1133 33.24 -36.12 27.64
CA PHE A 1133 33.36 -36.12 26.17
C PHE A 1133 34.12 -34.86 25.74
N GLU A 1134 34.25 -34.54 24.45
CA GLU A 1134 35.05 -33.38 24.00
C GLU A 1134 34.39 -32.02 24.32
N GLU A 1135 33.07 -31.97 24.50
CA GLU A 1135 32.29 -30.76 24.83
C GLU A 1135 31.94 -30.69 26.32
N GLU A 1136 31.82 -29.48 26.89
CA GLU A 1136 31.35 -29.28 28.27
C GLU A 1136 29.81 -29.28 28.37
N ARG A 1137 29.26 -29.68 29.52
CA ARG A 1137 27.80 -29.85 29.70
C ARG A 1137 27.34 -29.52 31.11
N GLU A 1138 26.27 -28.74 31.27
CA GLU A 1138 25.57 -28.53 32.54
C GLU A 1138 24.66 -29.72 32.87
N ILE A 1139 24.70 -30.17 34.13
CA ILE A 1139 24.05 -31.36 34.65
C ILE A 1139 23.25 -31.03 35.92
N ASP A 1140 22.03 -31.56 35.99
CA ASP A 1140 21.14 -31.45 37.13
C ASP A 1140 20.98 -32.83 37.76
N ILE A 1141 21.28 -32.95 39.04
CA ILE A 1141 21.08 -34.16 39.82
C ILE A 1141 19.95 -33.94 40.82
N THR A 1142 18.91 -34.75 40.73
CA THR A 1142 17.74 -34.70 41.63
C THR A 1142 17.74 -35.89 42.58
N ALA A 1143 17.75 -35.64 43.89
CA ALA A 1143 17.46 -36.61 44.94
C ALA A 1143 15.97 -36.56 45.27
N VAL A 1144 15.24 -37.65 44.98
CA VAL A 1144 13.87 -37.85 45.43
C VAL A 1144 13.91 -38.63 46.73
N VAL A 1145 13.54 -37.99 47.83
CA VAL A 1145 13.52 -38.56 49.18
C VAL A 1145 12.09 -38.93 49.54
N THR A 1146 11.86 -40.20 49.84
CA THR A 1146 10.57 -40.71 50.32
C THR A 1146 10.69 -41.20 51.75
N LEU A 1147 9.93 -40.59 52.68
CA LEU A 1147 9.85 -40.96 54.09
C LEU A 1147 8.38 -41.10 54.50
N GLY A 1148 7.89 -42.34 54.60
CA GLY A 1148 6.47 -42.60 54.83
C GLY A 1148 5.63 -42.19 53.62
N ASP A 1149 4.63 -41.32 53.82
CA ASP A 1149 3.79 -40.73 52.77
C ASP A 1149 4.33 -39.38 52.25
N GLU A 1150 5.41 -38.87 52.85
CA GLU A 1150 6.05 -37.62 52.42
C GLU A 1150 7.06 -37.90 51.31
N VAL A 1151 6.94 -37.17 50.20
CA VAL A 1151 7.88 -37.18 49.08
C VAL A 1151 8.42 -35.77 48.89
N ALA A 1152 9.74 -35.62 48.91
CA ALA A 1152 10.41 -34.35 48.68
C ALA A 1152 11.55 -34.51 47.69
N GLU A 1153 11.83 -33.48 46.91
CA GLU A 1153 12.90 -33.47 45.93
C GLU A 1153 13.96 -32.43 46.30
N LYS A 1154 15.24 -32.80 46.19
CA LYS A 1154 16.38 -31.88 46.35
C LYS A 1154 17.26 -31.94 45.10
N GLN A 1155 17.45 -30.80 44.46
CA GLN A 1155 18.22 -30.70 43.22
C GLN A 1155 19.59 -30.07 43.43
N PHE A 1156 20.57 -30.52 42.66
CA PHE A 1156 21.94 -30.04 42.60
C PHE A 1156 22.32 -29.79 41.14
N PHE A 1157 23.08 -28.73 40.89
CA PHE A 1157 23.45 -28.31 39.54
C PHE A 1157 24.97 -28.21 39.45
N PHE A 1158 25.59 -28.80 38.42
CA PHE A 1158 27.03 -28.65 38.15
C PHE A 1158 27.42 -28.88 36.67
N THR A 1159 28.60 -28.40 36.28
CA THR A 1159 29.10 -28.47 34.88
C THR A 1159 30.21 -29.51 34.71
N VAL A 1160 30.07 -30.47 33.79
CA VAL A 1160 31.12 -31.44 33.42
C VAL A 1160 31.98 -30.90 32.29
N LEU A 1161 33.31 -30.83 32.48
CA LEU A 1161 34.26 -30.28 31.50
C LEU A 1161 34.75 -31.35 30.50
N GLY A 1162 35.09 -30.97 29.26
CA GLY A 1162 35.45 -31.93 28.21
C GLY A 1162 36.88 -32.55 28.24
N THR A 1163 37.16 -33.65 27.52
CA THR A 1163 38.47 -34.35 27.44
C THR A 1163 39.32 -33.89 26.23
N GLU A 1164 40.58 -33.52 26.47
CA GLU A 1164 41.48 -33.03 25.41
C GLU A 1164 42.09 -34.18 24.57
N THR A 1165 41.86 -34.20 23.25
CA THR A 1165 42.54 -35.07 22.28
C THR A 1165 43.50 -34.28 21.36
N GLU A 1166 44.72 -34.80 21.14
CA GLU A 1166 45.71 -34.19 20.23
C GLU A 1166 45.29 -34.30 18.74
N PRO A 1167 45.30 -33.20 17.95
CA PRO A 1167 45.01 -33.26 16.52
C PRO A 1167 46.26 -33.40 15.61
N PRO A 1168 46.06 -33.77 14.32
CA PRO A 1168 47.04 -34.41 13.46
C PRO A 1168 48.02 -33.47 12.76
N THR A 1169 49.15 -34.06 12.37
CA THR A 1169 50.17 -33.52 11.47
C THR A 1169 49.62 -33.32 10.05
N SER A 1170 49.67 -32.07 9.58
CA SER A 1170 49.43 -31.53 8.23
C SER A 1170 47.97 -31.26 7.81
N ILE A 1171 47.68 -29.96 7.61
CA ILE A 1171 46.49 -29.45 6.92
C ILE A 1171 46.97 -28.49 5.79
N PRO A 1172 46.37 -28.54 4.57
CA PRO A 1172 46.82 -27.78 3.39
C PRO A 1172 46.40 -26.30 3.41
N ASP A 1173 47.11 -25.47 2.64
CA ASP A 1173 46.79 -24.07 2.34
C ASP A 1173 45.33 -23.91 1.87
N GLN A 1174 44.53 -23.16 2.64
CA GLN A 1174 43.25 -22.60 2.18
C GLN A 1174 43.17 -21.10 2.52
N LYS A 1175 42.72 -20.32 1.53
CA LYS A 1175 42.45 -18.88 1.62
C LYS A 1175 41.17 -18.64 2.44
N GLY A 1176 41.32 -18.34 3.73
CA GLY A 1176 40.25 -17.83 4.60
C GLY A 1176 40.71 -16.57 5.32
N TYR A 1177 39.83 -15.57 5.46
CA TYR A 1177 40.12 -14.30 6.14
C TYR A 1177 40.14 -14.50 7.67
N PHE A 1178 41.24 -14.10 8.32
CA PHE A 1178 41.37 -14.03 9.78
C PHE A 1178 41.28 -12.58 10.25
N LYS A 1179 40.52 -12.30 11.31
CA LYS A 1179 40.54 -11.00 12.01
C LYS A 1179 41.12 -11.20 13.41
N ILE A 1180 42.13 -10.41 13.75
CA ILE A 1180 42.75 -10.39 15.08
C ILE A 1180 42.69 -8.96 15.60
N TYR A 1181 42.13 -8.77 16.78
CA TYR A 1181 42.06 -7.44 17.39
C TYR A 1181 42.16 -7.53 18.92
N PRO A 1182 42.80 -6.55 19.58
CA PRO A 1182 43.00 -6.58 21.02
C PRO A 1182 41.71 -6.24 21.78
N ASN A 1183 41.49 -6.91 22.91
CA ASN A 1183 40.56 -6.50 23.98
C ASN A 1183 41.41 -6.02 25.18
N PRO A 1184 41.84 -4.74 25.18
CA PRO A 1184 42.83 -4.24 26.13
C PRO A 1184 42.30 -4.08 27.56
N VAL A 1185 40.97 -3.96 27.76
CA VAL A 1185 40.35 -3.86 29.10
C VAL A 1185 40.56 -5.17 29.90
N GLN A 1186 40.51 -6.32 29.22
CA GLN A 1186 40.70 -7.64 29.83
C GLN A 1186 42.09 -8.24 29.56
N ASN A 1187 43.00 -7.49 28.93
CA ASN A 1187 44.33 -7.97 28.49
C ASN A 1187 44.30 -9.20 27.56
N GLN A 1188 43.37 -9.26 26.59
CA GLN A 1188 43.25 -10.39 25.68
C GLN A 1188 43.42 -9.98 24.21
N LEU A 1189 43.68 -10.96 23.34
CA LEU A 1189 43.59 -10.82 21.88
C LEU A 1189 42.41 -11.66 21.38
N VAL A 1190 41.47 -11.05 20.68
CA VAL A 1190 40.34 -11.76 20.06
C VAL A 1190 40.74 -12.18 18.65
N ILE A 1191 40.53 -13.44 18.31
CA ILE A 1191 40.81 -14.01 16.99
C ILE A 1191 39.53 -14.61 16.43
N GLN A 1192 39.19 -14.22 15.22
CA GLN A 1192 38.01 -14.66 14.51
C GLN A 1192 38.38 -15.25 13.14
N LYS A 1193 37.88 -16.44 12.84
CA LYS A 1193 38.04 -17.19 11.59
C LYS A 1193 36.69 -17.67 11.05
N GLN A 1194 36.60 -17.93 9.75
CA GLN A 1194 35.34 -18.27 9.08
C GLN A 1194 35.03 -19.78 9.05
N ASP A 1195 36.02 -20.64 9.21
CA ASP A 1195 35.84 -22.10 9.22
C ASP A 1195 36.06 -22.67 10.62
N ASN A 1196 35.58 -23.90 10.87
CA ASN A 1196 35.75 -24.60 12.15
C ASN A 1196 37.05 -25.44 12.21
N ASN A 1197 37.94 -25.30 11.22
CA ASN A 1197 39.18 -26.08 11.19
C ASN A 1197 40.16 -25.62 12.28
N PRO A 1198 40.78 -26.53 13.05
CA PRO A 1198 41.71 -26.14 14.10
C PRO A 1198 42.97 -25.50 13.50
N ILE A 1199 43.38 -24.35 14.04
CA ILE A 1199 44.58 -23.65 13.55
C ILE A 1199 45.51 -23.35 14.71
N GLN A 1200 46.78 -23.68 14.51
CA GLN A 1200 47.82 -23.46 15.50
C GLN A 1200 48.43 -22.07 15.41
N LEU A 1201 48.53 -21.41 16.55
CA LEU A 1201 49.15 -20.13 16.77
C LEU A 1201 50.45 -20.28 17.54
N LEU A 1202 51.44 -19.50 17.13
CA LEU A 1202 52.73 -19.43 17.79
C LEU A 1202 53.09 -17.97 18.06
N MET A 1203 53.21 -17.60 19.32
CA MET A 1203 53.65 -16.26 19.71
C MET A 1203 55.12 -16.27 20.11
N TYR A 1204 55.90 -15.37 19.52
CA TYR A 1204 57.34 -15.27 19.69
C TYR A 1204 57.71 -13.94 20.35
N SER A 1205 58.82 -13.93 21.09
CA SER A 1205 59.52 -12.69 21.42
C SER A 1205 60.14 -12.08 20.15
N VAL A 1206 60.50 -10.79 20.20
CA VAL A 1206 61.23 -10.14 19.10
C VAL A 1206 62.57 -10.81 18.76
N GLU A 1207 63.16 -11.53 19.71
CA GLU A 1207 64.41 -12.28 19.56
C GLU A 1207 64.19 -13.67 18.93
N GLY A 1208 62.94 -14.05 18.63
CA GLY A 1208 62.58 -15.27 17.91
C GLY A 1208 62.33 -16.50 18.80
N LYS A 1209 62.21 -16.34 20.12
CA LYS A 1209 61.89 -17.44 21.05
C LYS A 1209 60.38 -17.62 21.19
N VAL A 1210 59.86 -18.84 21.08
CA VAL A 1210 58.42 -19.13 21.30
C VAL A 1210 58.07 -18.88 22.76
N ILE A 1211 57.06 -18.05 22.99
CA ILE A 1211 56.53 -17.66 24.31
C ILE A 1211 55.24 -18.40 24.62
N SER A 1212 54.36 -18.54 23.63
CA SER A 1212 53.07 -19.23 23.78
C SER A 1212 52.73 -19.96 22.49
N LYS A 1213 52.11 -21.12 22.63
CA LYS A 1213 51.61 -21.96 21.54
C LYS A 1213 50.18 -22.36 21.90
N GLN A 1214 49.22 -21.98 21.06
CA GLN A 1214 47.80 -22.21 21.32
C GLN A 1214 47.10 -22.61 20.02
N THR A 1215 46.18 -23.56 20.08
CA THR A 1215 45.38 -23.96 18.91
C THR A 1215 43.98 -23.40 19.09
N ILE A 1216 43.49 -22.67 18.08
CA ILE A 1216 42.13 -22.12 18.06
C ILE A 1216 41.24 -23.02 17.23
N GLN A 1217 40.08 -23.38 17.78
CA GLN A 1217 39.17 -24.36 17.21
C GLN A 1217 37.91 -23.68 16.67
N LEU A 1218 37.33 -22.73 17.43
CA LEU A 1218 36.08 -22.07 17.13
C LEU A 1218 36.24 -20.86 16.19
N PRO A 1219 35.16 -20.43 15.52
CA PRO A 1219 35.16 -19.25 14.66
C PRO A 1219 35.55 -17.96 15.37
N LYS A 1220 35.43 -17.87 16.70
CA LYS A 1220 35.86 -16.71 17.48
C LYS A 1220 36.32 -17.15 18.86
N GLU A 1221 37.57 -16.86 19.20
CA GLU A 1221 38.13 -17.13 20.53
C GLU A 1221 39.02 -15.98 21.00
N THR A 1222 39.33 -15.96 22.29
CA THR A 1222 40.18 -14.95 22.92
C THR A 1222 41.41 -15.58 23.55
N ILE A 1223 42.56 -14.93 23.39
CA ILE A 1223 43.84 -15.33 23.98
C ILE A 1223 44.19 -14.36 25.07
N ASP A 1224 44.33 -14.85 26.30
CA ASP A 1224 44.83 -14.02 27.39
C ASP A 1224 46.31 -13.72 27.21
N VAL A 1225 46.63 -12.43 27.13
CA VAL A 1225 47.98 -11.90 27.03
C VAL A 1225 48.37 -11.09 28.27
N SER A 1226 47.58 -11.12 29.34
CA SER A 1226 47.83 -10.46 30.64
C SER A 1226 49.21 -10.79 31.22
N HIS A 1227 49.65 -12.04 31.06
CA HIS A 1227 50.94 -12.53 31.55
C HIS A 1227 52.16 -11.99 30.76
N LEU A 1228 51.96 -11.45 29.56
CA LEU A 1228 53.06 -10.86 28.78
C LEU A 1228 53.50 -9.53 29.40
N LYS A 1229 54.80 -9.25 29.36
CA LYS A 1229 55.35 -7.96 29.79
C LYS A 1229 55.13 -6.90 28.72
N ARG A 1230 55.21 -5.62 29.09
CA ARG A 1230 55.20 -4.50 28.13
C ARG A 1230 56.33 -4.71 27.11
N GLY A 1231 56.00 -4.75 25.83
CA GLY A 1231 56.94 -5.08 24.77
C GLY A 1231 56.26 -5.54 23.50
N MET A 1232 57.07 -5.84 22.49
CA MET A 1232 56.61 -6.26 21.18
C MET A 1232 56.77 -7.78 21.04
N TYR A 1233 55.80 -8.40 20.38
CA TYR A 1233 55.70 -9.84 20.18
C TYR A 1233 55.26 -10.11 18.73
N ILE A 1234 55.52 -11.31 18.23
CA ILE A 1234 55.09 -11.72 16.89
C ILE A 1234 54.22 -12.96 17.03
N LEU A 1235 52.95 -12.85 16.65
CA LEU A 1235 51.99 -13.95 16.60
C LEU A 1235 51.93 -14.51 15.19
N LYS A 1236 52.22 -15.80 15.00
CA LYS A 1236 52.12 -16.49 13.71
C LYS A 1236 50.91 -17.40 13.66
N ILE A 1237 50.23 -17.36 12.52
CA ILE A 1237 49.07 -18.20 12.17
C ILE A 1237 49.33 -18.80 10.79
N GLY A 1238 49.67 -20.09 10.72
CA GLY A 1238 50.11 -20.70 9.45
C GLY A 1238 51.30 -19.96 8.83
N SER A 1239 51.16 -19.48 7.59
CA SER A 1239 52.18 -18.66 6.89
C SER A 1239 52.15 -17.17 7.24
N HIS A 1240 51.14 -16.69 7.96
CA HIS A 1240 50.94 -15.28 8.28
C HIS A 1240 51.56 -14.91 9.64
N SER A 1241 52.05 -13.68 9.74
CA SER A 1241 52.71 -13.16 10.95
C SER A 1241 52.17 -11.78 11.30
N HIS A 1242 51.74 -11.60 12.55
CA HIS A 1242 51.14 -10.39 13.08
C HIS A 1242 52.02 -9.85 14.22
N ARG A 1243 52.27 -8.54 14.22
CA ARG A 1243 53.04 -7.88 15.27
C ARG A 1243 52.09 -7.39 16.34
N ILE A 1244 52.30 -7.85 17.57
CA ILE A 1244 51.52 -7.46 18.75
C ILE A 1244 52.39 -6.58 19.63
N ILE A 1245 51.87 -5.44 20.07
CA ILE A 1245 52.58 -4.53 20.97
C ILE A 1245 51.74 -4.40 22.23
N LYS A 1246 52.28 -4.89 23.35
CA LYS A 1246 51.68 -4.70 24.66
C LYS A 1246 52.31 -3.48 25.32
N HIS A 1247 51.49 -2.49 25.62
CA HIS A 1247 51.88 -1.26 26.31
C HIS A 1247 51.83 -1.41 27.83
#